data_AF-A0A925LVX7-F1
#
_entry.id   AF-A0A925LVX7-F1
#
_cell.length_a   1.000
_cell.length_b   1.000
_cell.length_c   1.000
_cell.angle_alpha   90.00
_cell.angle_beta   90.00
_cell.angle_gamma   90.00
#
_symmetry.space_group_name_H-M   'P 1'
#
loop_
_entity.id
_entity.type
_entity.pdbx_description
1 polymer ?
#
loop_
_entity_poly.entity_id
_entity_poly.type
_entity_poly.pdbx_seq_one_letter_code
_entity_poly.pdbx_strand_id
1 'polypeptide(L)'
;MDLEEIQKILEDNTKGGTLTLPPNALNSVPIAEAFRDYLLNADMVIQQVSIVPVGGQNVTVVGQGASFPFENSYITAVFTAPGSVAAMSVEADGFYDQTKVWGFGTAFPVLSKTFYKDLQFTAAVLTLRSSNASAAQPGGLYFGGTQELSGALAVLSKLLNGSNEVDLSGAVRIDGEKTAAKAVPVMVLQDPSPGRAFGMEFIFELIDKSTIVESRTEPKVSSTVPVPAMQLVSRIVVDADGGKKSVDIATHFTPNFGLLTFQANMDQVLNVGQAALNSLARGANLGSVLPTQLPLVNRFQLGQWSMSVIPQEPRISSISMGAGIAEPWTVIPGLFTLKAIDFAFSINHVNDKYEPTAALTSQITILEGDPAEFTILVDAQYPSYIITGSLEEEKGIDLIALVNKFLGPTIADSLPCEKLKVAVLTLLLDPKNSTFTFDTVITSDCSIDLGIAKFTLTQIDFNFSYVAGKTTGSFQAAFWIVPPSATGSDAAIENWFIDDPPAGAVAMEVSAAYNGEEDGWSFRGGLADGGKIELKTLIGLYLPPKYQDFVPDVVINKLEAGFETGTSKSYDFSIGGEWKIETLNTTIGALVTIRSTLEDETRKDEGEVQGFLRFGGSADEGGLELKVTAKFNDESKTYIFEFLGWTATLKSDAKEKTLTFKAGNRSLGEMIEVLINAVIPGADIKLAAPWSVLNSIPLGSFNFVVTFDPDSPDYSPKSASLTYEPKINLGFAQIDAIALEYVVETEKVLFKVTKGRFLTETIGPQNPLEWDVKDPDKTPAVPGEGSELFKLTFLGMGQHMAVAKKSTLEPVPASVFGAITQLNEAFTDKNDRTLVFNEATDWLIATRFTVLQAVELGIVFYDPEL
;
A
#
# COMPACT_ATOMS: atom_id res chain seq x y z
N MET A 1 -55.15 -32.40 51.84
CA MET A 1 -55.98 -32.68 50.67
C MET A 1 -55.92 -34.16 50.39
N ASP A 2 -57.06 -34.82 50.23
CA ASP A 2 -57.15 -36.22 49.84
C ASP A 2 -57.42 -36.37 48.33
N LEU A 3 -57.41 -37.61 47.82
CA LEU A 3 -57.59 -37.87 46.38
C LEU A 3 -59.01 -37.57 45.89
N GLU A 4 -60.03 -37.68 46.75
CA GLU A 4 -61.41 -37.34 46.41
C GLU A 4 -61.55 -35.82 46.20
N GLU A 5 -60.90 -35.03 47.05
CA GLU A 5 -60.82 -33.58 46.94
C GLU A 5 -60.06 -33.15 45.67
N ILE A 6 -58.92 -33.80 45.35
CA ILE A 6 -58.19 -33.56 44.10
C ILE A 6 -59.06 -33.87 42.88
N GLN A 7 -59.72 -35.04 42.86
CA GLN A 7 -60.58 -35.45 41.75
C GLN A 7 -61.71 -34.44 41.54
N LYS A 8 -62.38 -34.02 42.61
CA LYS A 8 -63.45 -33.03 42.54
C LYS A 8 -62.97 -31.69 42.00
N ILE A 9 -61.80 -31.21 42.42
CA ILE A 9 -61.22 -29.96 41.89
C ILE A 9 -60.95 -30.09 40.39
N LEU A 10 -60.43 -31.24 39.92
CA LEU A 10 -60.19 -31.48 38.50
C LEU A 10 -61.51 -31.52 37.70
N GLU A 11 -62.56 -32.15 38.23
CA GLU A 11 -63.90 -32.19 37.63
C GLU A 11 -64.55 -30.80 37.58
N ASP A 12 -64.48 -30.02 38.66
CA ASP A 12 -65.03 -28.65 38.74
C ASP A 12 -64.35 -27.68 37.76
N ASN A 13 -63.07 -27.94 37.44
CA ASN A 13 -62.29 -27.20 36.45
C ASN A 13 -62.40 -27.77 35.01
N THR A 14 -63.26 -28.77 34.80
CA THR A 14 -63.50 -29.37 33.48
C THR A 14 -64.83 -28.90 32.90
N LYS A 15 -64.80 -28.22 31.73
CA LYS A 15 -66.00 -27.76 31.02
C LYS A 15 -65.94 -28.12 29.54
N GLY A 16 -67.02 -28.71 29.02
CA GLY A 16 -67.10 -29.09 27.61
C GLY A 16 -65.99 -30.05 27.15
N GLY A 17 -65.53 -30.94 28.04
CA GLY A 17 -64.42 -31.85 27.76
C GLY A 17 -63.03 -31.19 27.77
N THR A 18 -62.90 -29.97 28.29
CA THR A 18 -61.63 -29.28 28.48
C THR A 18 -61.38 -29.01 29.95
N LEU A 19 -60.29 -29.54 30.50
CA LEU A 19 -59.76 -29.18 31.81
C LEU A 19 -58.93 -27.90 31.66
N THR A 20 -59.22 -26.89 32.47
CA THR A 20 -58.39 -25.68 32.62
C THR A 20 -58.03 -25.57 34.09
N LEU A 21 -56.81 -25.96 34.45
CA LEU A 21 -56.35 -26.03 35.84
C LEU A 21 -55.47 -24.81 36.18
N PRO A 22 -55.93 -23.87 37.03
CA PRO A 22 -55.11 -22.76 37.49
C PRO A 22 -53.97 -23.17 38.42
N PRO A 23 -52.86 -22.39 38.50
CA PRO A 23 -51.69 -22.69 39.34
C PRO A 23 -52.00 -23.00 40.82
N ASN A 24 -53.04 -22.36 41.37
CA ASN A 24 -53.39 -22.46 42.79
C ASN A 24 -54.59 -23.38 43.07
N ALA A 25 -55.16 -24.03 42.05
CA ALA A 25 -56.42 -24.77 42.20
C ALA A 25 -56.36 -25.90 43.24
N LEU A 26 -55.20 -26.56 43.36
CA LEU A 26 -54.96 -27.69 44.27
C LEU A 26 -54.35 -27.28 45.62
N ASN A 27 -54.22 -25.98 45.91
CA ASN A 27 -53.63 -25.46 47.16
C ASN A 27 -52.29 -26.13 47.54
N SER A 28 -51.44 -26.45 46.55
CA SER A 28 -50.16 -27.15 46.73
C SER A 28 -49.01 -26.28 46.27
N VAL A 29 -48.11 -25.94 47.21
CA VAL A 29 -46.90 -25.15 46.92
C VAL A 29 -46.01 -25.83 45.87
N PRO A 30 -45.68 -27.13 45.97
CA PRO A 30 -44.92 -27.84 44.92
C PRO A 30 -45.51 -27.76 43.51
N ILE A 31 -46.85 -27.79 43.39
CA ILE A 31 -47.53 -27.67 42.09
C ILE A 31 -47.48 -26.21 41.61
N ALA A 32 -47.77 -25.25 42.49
CA ALA A 32 -47.70 -23.82 42.14
C ALA A 32 -46.29 -23.40 41.69
N GLU A 33 -45.23 -23.95 42.30
CA GLU A 33 -43.84 -23.75 41.87
C GLU A 33 -43.58 -24.32 40.47
N ALA A 34 -44.05 -25.55 40.19
CA ALA A 34 -43.94 -26.15 38.87
C ALA A 34 -44.66 -25.30 37.78
N PHE A 35 -45.83 -24.76 38.11
CA PHE A 35 -46.55 -23.83 37.22
C PHE A 35 -45.78 -22.53 36.98
N ARG A 36 -45.25 -21.92 38.05
CA ARG A 36 -44.48 -20.66 37.97
C ARG A 36 -43.20 -20.80 37.15
N ASP A 37 -42.52 -21.93 37.27
CA ASP A 37 -41.18 -22.13 36.72
C ASP A 37 -41.20 -22.74 35.32
N TYR A 38 -42.20 -23.57 35.00
CA TYR A 38 -42.24 -24.31 33.73
C TYR A 38 -43.51 -24.10 32.89
N LEU A 39 -44.62 -23.65 33.49
CA LEU A 39 -45.88 -23.32 32.78
C LEU A 39 -46.14 -21.81 32.71
N LEU A 40 -45.12 -21.00 32.99
CA LEU A 40 -45.18 -19.53 32.90
C LEU A 40 -46.29 -18.89 33.77
N ASN A 41 -46.67 -19.57 34.86
CA ASN A 41 -47.80 -19.21 35.73
C ASN A 41 -49.15 -19.12 35.00
N ALA A 42 -49.29 -19.79 33.85
CA ALA A 42 -50.53 -19.89 33.08
C ALA A 42 -51.34 -21.14 33.51
N ASP A 43 -52.61 -21.18 33.13
CA ASP A 43 -53.45 -22.35 33.36
C ASP A 43 -52.98 -23.54 32.51
N MET A 44 -52.98 -24.74 33.09
CA MET A 44 -52.74 -25.97 32.35
C MET A 44 -54.04 -26.37 31.65
N VAL A 45 -54.01 -26.48 30.32
CA VAL A 45 -55.20 -26.77 29.51
C VAL A 45 -55.05 -28.14 28.84
N ILE A 46 -55.98 -29.05 29.15
CA ILE A 46 -56.08 -30.38 28.54
C ILE A 46 -57.46 -30.52 27.89
N GLN A 47 -57.50 -30.67 26.58
CA GLN A 47 -58.72 -30.88 25.78
C GLN A 47 -59.03 -32.36 25.63
N GLN A 48 -60.28 -32.68 25.30
CA GLN A 48 -60.77 -34.07 25.13
C GLN A 48 -60.45 -34.93 26.37
N VAL A 49 -60.60 -34.32 27.54
CA VAL A 49 -60.09 -34.87 28.80
C VAL A 49 -60.90 -36.08 29.27
N SER A 50 -60.20 -37.09 29.78
CA SER A 50 -60.76 -38.19 30.55
C SER A 50 -60.07 -38.26 31.91
N ILE A 51 -60.86 -38.21 32.99
CA ILE A 51 -60.37 -38.30 34.36
C ILE A 51 -60.71 -39.70 34.88
N VAL A 52 -59.69 -40.46 35.24
CA VAL A 52 -59.80 -41.85 35.69
C VAL A 52 -59.15 -42.00 37.07
N PRO A 53 -59.93 -42.26 38.14
CA PRO A 53 -59.36 -42.64 39.42
C PRO A 53 -58.84 -44.08 39.35
N VAL A 54 -57.59 -44.31 39.78
CA VAL A 54 -56.98 -45.65 39.76
C VAL A 54 -56.90 -46.19 41.18
N GLY A 55 -57.86 -47.04 41.55
CA GLY A 55 -57.82 -47.86 42.78
C GLY A 55 -57.65 -47.10 44.09
N GLY A 56 -58.00 -45.81 44.15
CA GLY A 56 -57.79 -44.95 45.33
C GLY A 56 -56.33 -44.59 45.61
N GLN A 57 -55.42 -44.77 44.66
CA GLN A 57 -53.99 -44.47 44.81
C GLN A 57 -53.57 -43.18 44.09
N ASN A 58 -54.20 -42.87 42.95
CA ASN A 58 -53.96 -41.64 42.19
C ASN A 58 -55.21 -41.24 41.38
N VAL A 59 -55.19 -40.01 40.88
CA VAL A 59 -56.14 -39.52 39.88
C VAL A 59 -55.36 -39.28 38.60
N THR A 60 -55.71 -39.99 37.53
CA THR A 60 -55.05 -39.84 36.23
C THR A 60 -55.94 -39.05 35.28
N VAL A 61 -55.37 -38.04 34.64
CA VAL A 61 -56.01 -37.19 33.65
C VAL A 61 -55.32 -37.40 32.32
N VAL A 62 -56.06 -37.85 31.31
CA VAL A 62 -55.53 -38.02 29.95
C VAL A 62 -56.26 -37.14 28.96
N GLY A 63 -55.58 -36.65 27.92
CA GLY A 63 -56.19 -35.85 26.86
C GLY A 63 -55.16 -35.17 25.97
N GLN A 64 -55.59 -34.18 25.18
CA GLN A 64 -54.72 -33.39 24.31
C GLN A 64 -54.23 -32.14 25.03
N GLY A 65 -52.92 -31.93 25.10
CA GLY A 65 -52.34 -30.69 25.63
C GLY A 65 -52.61 -29.48 24.74
N ALA A 66 -53.06 -28.39 25.35
CA ALA A 66 -53.40 -27.13 24.67
C ALA A 66 -52.77 -25.87 25.31
N SER A 67 -51.86 -26.06 26.28
CA SER A 67 -51.12 -25.00 26.97
C SER A 67 -49.63 -25.27 26.93
N PHE A 68 -48.81 -24.21 26.97
CA PHE A 68 -47.36 -24.28 27.00
C PHE A 68 -46.82 -25.17 28.12
N PRO A 69 -45.79 -26.01 27.90
CA PRO A 69 -45.11 -26.33 26.63
C PRO A 69 -45.69 -27.59 25.93
N PHE A 70 -46.95 -27.92 26.21
CA PHE A 70 -47.59 -29.19 25.88
C PHE A 70 -48.53 -29.12 24.67
N GLU A 71 -48.53 -28.02 23.90
CA GLU A 71 -49.39 -27.90 22.74
C GLU A 71 -49.18 -29.03 21.73
N ASN A 72 -50.28 -29.63 21.27
CA ASN A 72 -50.30 -30.75 20.31
C ASN A 72 -49.62 -32.04 20.83
N SER A 73 -49.53 -32.23 22.14
CA SER A 73 -49.08 -33.49 22.75
C SER A 73 -50.22 -34.30 23.36
N TYR A 74 -50.03 -35.61 23.50
CA TYR A 74 -50.90 -36.46 24.30
C TYR A 74 -50.44 -36.40 25.74
N ILE A 75 -51.30 -35.91 26.62
CA ILE A 75 -50.99 -35.70 28.02
C ILE A 75 -51.51 -36.86 28.85
N THR A 76 -50.66 -37.37 29.73
CA THR A 76 -51.01 -38.20 30.90
C THR A 76 -50.53 -37.48 32.15
N ALA A 77 -51.44 -36.84 32.87
CA ALA A 77 -51.17 -36.16 34.13
C ALA A 77 -51.65 -37.03 35.31
N VAL A 78 -50.73 -37.44 36.17
CA VAL A 78 -50.99 -38.23 37.38
C VAL A 78 -50.89 -37.34 38.60
N PHE A 79 -51.97 -37.29 39.37
CA PHE A 79 -52.05 -36.56 40.63
C PHE A 79 -52.07 -37.53 41.81
N THR A 80 -51.25 -37.23 42.81
CA THR A 80 -51.16 -38.00 44.07
C THR A 80 -51.22 -37.05 45.28
N ALA A 81 -51.34 -37.59 46.49
CA ALA A 81 -51.37 -36.80 47.73
C ALA A 81 -50.37 -37.33 48.79
N PRO A 82 -49.05 -37.38 48.48
CA PRO A 82 -48.06 -37.82 49.46
C PRO A 82 -48.08 -36.91 50.69
N GLY A 83 -48.31 -37.49 51.87
CA GLY A 83 -48.39 -36.73 53.13
C GLY A 83 -49.51 -35.69 53.15
N SER A 84 -50.61 -35.93 52.44
CA SER A 84 -51.78 -35.02 52.31
C SER A 84 -51.50 -33.70 51.56
N VAL A 85 -50.38 -33.61 50.83
CA VAL A 85 -50.03 -32.50 49.95
C VAL A 85 -50.14 -32.98 48.51
N ALA A 86 -50.91 -32.29 47.67
CA ALA A 86 -51.08 -32.70 46.28
C ALA A 86 -49.73 -32.64 45.53
N ALA A 87 -49.47 -33.65 44.71
CA ALA A 87 -48.31 -33.74 43.83
C ALA A 87 -48.77 -34.06 42.41
N MET A 88 -47.98 -33.65 41.42
CA MET A 88 -48.32 -33.75 40.00
C MET A 88 -47.13 -34.25 39.19
N SER A 89 -47.37 -35.25 38.35
CA SER A 89 -46.46 -35.65 37.28
C SER A 89 -47.23 -35.60 35.96
N VAL A 90 -46.72 -34.89 34.97
CA VAL A 90 -47.31 -34.77 33.63
C VAL A 90 -46.33 -35.36 32.64
N GLU A 91 -46.76 -36.36 31.89
CA GLU A 91 -46.04 -36.88 30.73
C GLU A 91 -46.77 -36.46 29.47
N ALA A 92 -46.04 -35.81 28.57
CA ALA A 92 -46.54 -35.24 27.33
C ALA A 92 -45.83 -35.92 26.16
N ASP A 93 -46.51 -36.86 25.52
CA ASP A 93 -46.02 -37.56 24.33
C ASP A 93 -46.27 -36.69 23.09
N GLY A 94 -45.21 -36.38 22.34
CA GLY A 94 -45.26 -35.52 21.17
C GLY A 94 -46.12 -36.06 20.01
N PHE A 95 -46.55 -37.31 20.02
CA PHE A 95 -47.17 -37.95 18.84
C PHE A 95 -48.71 -38.02 18.87
N TYR A 96 -49.41 -36.98 19.34
CA TYR A 96 -50.89 -36.98 19.38
C TYR A 96 -51.53 -37.01 17.98
N ASP A 97 -51.06 -36.15 17.08
CA ASP A 97 -51.53 -36.07 15.70
C ASP A 97 -50.43 -36.59 14.77
N GLN A 98 -50.59 -37.81 14.25
CA GLN A 98 -49.64 -38.45 13.33
C GLN A 98 -49.41 -37.63 12.04
N THR A 99 -50.23 -36.62 11.76
CA THR A 99 -50.08 -35.72 10.60
C THR A 99 -49.29 -34.44 10.91
N LYS A 100 -49.05 -34.12 12.19
CA LYS A 100 -48.24 -32.99 12.64
C LYS A 100 -47.09 -33.49 13.49
N VAL A 101 -45.91 -33.60 12.89
CA VAL A 101 -44.69 -34.00 13.59
C VAL A 101 -44.38 -32.98 14.68
N TRP A 102 -44.34 -33.43 15.93
CA TRP A 102 -43.92 -32.62 17.06
C TRP A 102 -42.42 -32.30 16.97
N GLY A 103 -42.06 -31.10 17.39
CA GLY A 103 -40.66 -30.69 17.51
C GLY A 103 -40.49 -29.57 18.53
N PHE A 104 -39.25 -29.26 18.86
CA PHE A 104 -38.94 -28.21 19.84
C PHE A 104 -39.50 -26.83 19.47
N GLY A 105 -39.64 -26.52 18.18
CA GLY A 105 -40.27 -25.27 17.74
C GLY A 105 -41.77 -25.18 18.05
N THR A 106 -42.45 -26.30 18.27
CA THR A 106 -43.86 -26.35 18.69
C THR A 106 -44.01 -26.07 20.18
N ALA A 107 -43.19 -26.72 21.02
CA ALA A 107 -43.18 -26.52 22.47
C ALA A 107 -42.54 -25.17 22.88
N PHE A 108 -41.49 -24.76 22.17
CA PHE A 108 -40.73 -23.52 22.41
C PHE A 108 -40.62 -22.71 21.11
N PRO A 109 -41.57 -21.80 20.83
CA PRO A 109 -41.62 -21.04 19.59
C PRO A 109 -40.33 -20.28 19.23
N VAL A 110 -39.54 -19.86 20.22
CA VAL A 110 -38.23 -19.20 20.01
C VAL A 110 -37.23 -20.07 19.25
N LEU A 111 -37.35 -21.41 19.36
CA LEU A 111 -36.48 -22.36 18.67
C LEU A 111 -36.88 -22.61 17.21
N SER A 112 -38.08 -22.22 16.78
CA SER A 112 -38.57 -22.45 15.41
C SER A 112 -37.71 -21.81 14.31
N LYS A 113 -36.90 -20.81 14.66
CA LYS A 113 -35.98 -20.12 13.73
C LYS A 113 -34.56 -20.67 13.75
N THR A 114 -34.32 -21.76 14.48
CA THR A 114 -33.00 -22.39 14.66
C THR A 114 -32.95 -23.74 13.94
N PHE A 115 -31.84 -24.49 14.07
CA PHE A 115 -31.75 -25.84 13.51
C PHE A 115 -32.70 -26.85 14.17
N TYR A 116 -33.25 -26.54 15.36
CA TYR A 116 -34.20 -27.42 16.05
C TYR A 116 -35.47 -27.71 15.24
N LYS A 117 -35.80 -26.86 14.24
CA LYS A 117 -36.92 -27.09 13.32
C LYS A 117 -36.66 -28.23 12.32
N ASP A 118 -35.39 -28.51 12.05
CA ASP A 118 -34.94 -29.51 11.06
C ASP A 118 -34.60 -30.85 11.73
N LEU A 119 -34.66 -30.91 13.06
CA LEU A 119 -34.54 -32.13 13.84
C LEU A 119 -35.79 -32.99 13.71
N GLN A 120 -35.59 -34.31 13.82
CA GLN A 120 -36.59 -35.33 13.52
C GLN A 120 -36.56 -36.34 14.65
N PHE A 121 -37.56 -36.26 15.52
CA PHE A 121 -37.72 -37.20 16.61
C PHE A 121 -38.73 -38.29 16.21
N THR A 122 -38.41 -39.55 16.49
CA THR A 122 -39.35 -40.69 16.35
C THR A 122 -40.08 -40.99 17.66
N ALA A 123 -39.51 -40.55 18.78
CA ALA A 123 -40.12 -40.54 20.10
C ALA A 123 -39.71 -39.23 20.82
N ALA A 124 -40.63 -38.66 21.59
CA ALA A 124 -40.42 -37.38 22.26
C ALA A 124 -41.41 -37.25 23.41
N VAL A 125 -40.89 -37.12 24.62
CA VAL A 125 -41.67 -37.04 25.85
C VAL A 125 -41.14 -35.87 26.66
N LEU A 126 -42.02 -34.91 26.96
CA LEU A 126 -41.78 -33.89 27.97
C LEU A 126 -42.39 -34.36 29.29
N THR A 127 -41.60 -34.37 30.35
CA THR A 127 -42.06 -34.76 31.68
C THR A 127 -41.94 -33.60 32.66
N LEU A 128 -43.06 -33.14 33.21
CA LEU A 128 -43.09 -32.13 34.27
C LEU A 128 -43.44 -32.79 35.61
N ARG A 129 -42.63 -32.55 36.64
CA ARG A 129 -42.84 -33.08 37.99
C ARG A 129 -42.84 -31.96 39.03
N SER A 130 -43.82 -31.96 39.93
CA SER A 130 -43.73 -31.16 41.15
C SER A 130 -42.63 -31.72 42.07
N SER A 131 -42.06 -30.90 42.93
CA SER A 131 -40.91 -31.27 43.80
C SER A 131 -41.19 -32.43 44.75
N ASN A 132 -42.46 -32.74 45.02
CA ASN A 132 -42.93 -33.84 45.87
C ASN A 132 -43.52 -35.03 45.10
N ALA A 133 -43.49 -35.04 43.77
CA ALA A 133 -44.12 -36.09 42.95
C ALA A 133 -43.40 -37.45 43.02
N SER A 134 -42.09 -37.46 43.29
CA SER A 134 -41.30 -38.68 43.40
C SER A 134 -40.19 -38.49 44.44
N ALA A 135 -39.93 -39.53 45.23
CA ALA A 135 -38.77 -39.56 46.13
C ALA A 135 -37.46 -39.92 45.40
N ALA A 136 -37.57 -40.55 44.22
CA ALA A 136 -36.43 -41.05 43.45
C ALA A 136 -36.03 -40.13 42.29
N GLN A 137 -36.95 -39.28 41.82
CA GLN A 137 -36.72 -38.38 40.69
C GLN A 137 -36.97 -36.94 41.10
N PRO A 138 -36.05 -36.01 40.78
CA PRO A 138 -36.22 -34.60 41.12
C PRO A 138 -37.42 -33.96 40.40
N GLY A 139 -38.01 -32.95 41.04
CA GLY A 139 -38.98 -32.06 40.38
C GLY A 139 -38.32 -31.28 39.24
N GLY A 140 -39.12 -30.79 38.31
CA GLY A 140 -38.66 -30.03 37.16
C GLY A 140 -39.28 -30.47 35.84
N LEU A 141 -38.85 -29.84 34.75
CA LEU A 141 -39.18 -30.22 33.38
C LEU A 141 -38.00 -31.01 32.78
N TYR A 142 -38.30 -32.13 32.14
CA TYR A 142 -37.35 -33.04 31.52
C TYR A 142 -37.80 -33.38 30.11
N PHE A 143 -36.84 -33.65 29.23
CA PHE A 143 -37.06 -34.18 27.91
C PHE A 143 -36.42 -35.57 27.78
N GLY A 144 -37.10 -36.47 27.08
CA GLY A 144 -36.55 -37.72 26.58
C GLY A 144 -37.08 -38.00 25.18
N GLY A 145 -36.21 -38.35 24.24
CA GLY A 145 -36.66 -38.65 22.88
C GLY A 145 -35.57 -39.22 21.98
N THR A 146 -35.97 -39.91 20.93
CA THR A 146 -35.07 -40.55 19.97
C THR A 146 -34.99 -39.70 18.71
N GLN A 147 -33.80 -39.20 18.39
CA GLN A 147 -33.52 -38.33 17.24
C GLN A 147 -32.94 -39.15 16.08
N GLU A 148 -33.52 -39.03 14.89
CA GLU A 148 -32.99 -39.63 13.66
C GLU A 148 -31.75 -38.89 13.15
N LEU A 149 -30.70 -39.62 12.82
CA LEU A 149 -29.53 -39.11 12.12
C LEU A 149 -29.80 -39.15 10.61
N SER A 150 -30.68 -38.27 10.13
CA SER A 150 -31.07 -38.16 8.72
C SER A 150 -30.45 -36.93 8.05
N GLY A 151 -30.58 -36.84 6.71
CA GLY A 151 -30.09 -35.71 5.93
C GLY A 151 -28.59 -35.44 6.14
N ALA A 152 -28.25 -34.23 6.60
CA ALA A 152 -26.86 -33.85 6.85
C ALA A 152 -26.26 -34.47 8.13
N LEU A 153 -27.08 -34.96 9.06
CA LEU A 153 -26.63 -35.64 10.28
C LEU A 153 -26.27 -37.12 10.04
N ALA A 154 -26.72 -37.71 8.93
CA ALA A 154 -26.48 -39.12 8.60
C ALA A 154 -24.98 -39.48 8.56
N VAL A 155 -24.11 -38.50 8.27
CA VAL A 155 -22.66 -38.70 8.25
C VAL A 155 -22.08 -38.99 9.65
N LEU A 156 -22.79 -38.63 10.73
CA LEU A 156 -22.37 -38.89 12.10
C LEU A 156 -22.56 -40.35 12.53
N SER A 157 -23.41 -41.11 11.82
CA SER A 157 -23.64 -42.54 12.10
C SER A 157 -22.33 -43.32 12.23
N LYS A 158 -21.36 -43.05 11.36
CA LYS A 158 -20.04 -43.70 11.37
C LYS A 158 -19.21 -43.39 12.62
N LEU A 159 -19.47 -42.28 13.30
CA LEU A 159 -18.85 -41.93 14.59
C LEU A 159 -19.62 -42.53 15.77
N LEU A 160 -20.90 -42.84 15.57
CA LEU A 160 -21.87 -43.29 16.56
C LEU A 160 -22.25 -44.77 16.40
N ASN A 161 -21.25 -45.66 16.27
CA ASN A 161 -21.42 -47.12 16.14
C ASN A 161 -22.25 -47.59 14.93
N GLY A 162 -22.42 -46.76 13.91
CA GLY A 162 -23.29 -47.06 12.77
C GLY A 162 -24.78 -46.90 13.08
N SER A 163 -25.13 -46.36 14.24
CA SER A 163 -26.52 -46.04 14.59
C SER A 163 -27.06 -44.96 13.65
N ASN A 164 -28.33 -45.11 13.27
CA ASN A 164 -29.06 -44.09 12.51
C ASN A 164 -29.91 -43.20 13.43
N GLU A 165 -29.85 -43.41 14.74
CA GLU A 165 -30.65 -42.73 15.75
C GLU A 165 -29.82 -42.54 17.03
N VAL A 166 -30.18 -41.54 17.84
CA VAL A 166 -29.59 -41.26 19.16
C VAL A 166 -30.68 -40.96 20.19
N ASP A 167 -30.55 -41.50 21.40
CA ASP A 167 -31.54 -41.34 22.47
C ASP A 167 -31.17 -40.17 23.37
N LEU A 168 -31.82 -39.03 23.20
CA LEU A 168 -31.52 -37.80 23.91
C LEU A 168 -32.36 -37.65 25.16
N SER A 169 -31.71 -37.39 26.30
CA SER A 169 -32.42 -37.06 27.54
C SER A 169 -31.71 -35.98 28.36
N GLY A 170 -32.49 -35.18 29.09
CA GLY A 170 -31.95 -34.12 29.94
C GLY A 170 -33.01 -33.24 30.60
N ALA A 171 -32.58 -32.38 31.52
CA ALA A 171 -33.44 -31.39 32.15
C ALA A 171 -33.60 -30.14 31.25
N VAL A 172 -34.78 -29.53 31.30
CA VAL A 172 -35.10 -28.28 30.60
C VAL A 172 -35.41 -27.21 31.64
N ARG A 173 -34.68 -26.10 31.60
CA ARG A 173 -34.93 -24.92 32.40
C ARG A 173 -35.45 -23.80 31.51
N ILE A 174 -36.23 -22.87 32.05
CA ILE A 174 -36.75 -21.73 31.28
C ILE A 174 -36.05 -20.45 31.71
N ASP A 175 -35.54 -19.70 30.74
CA ASP A 175 -34.97 -18.36 30.86
C ASP A 175 -35.75 -17.32 30.05
N GLY A 176 -35.44 -16.04 30.30
CA GLY A 176 -36.01 -14.92 29.57
C GLY A 176 -37.37 -14.47 30.10
N GLU A 177 -38.15 -13.82 29.24
CA GLU A 177 -39.49 -13.34 29.59
C GLU A 177 -40.47 -14.52 29.70
N LYS A 178 -41.26 -14.56 30.78
CA LYS A 178 -42.23 -15.63 31.07
C LYS A 178 -43.48 -15.57 30.20
N THR A 179 -43.30 -15.61 28.88
CA THR A 179 -44.38 -15.69 27.87
C THR A 179 -44.02 -16.77 26.85
N ALA A 180 -45.00 -17.52 26.33
CA ALA A 180 -44.72 -18.66 25.44
C ALA A 180 -43.88 -18.26 24.20
N ALA A 181 -44.07 -17.05 23.68
CA ALA A 181 -43.34 -16.55 22.51
C ALA A 181 -41.89 -16.13 22.78
N LYS A 182 -41.48 -15.96 24.05
CA LYS A 182 -40.15 -15.48 24.45
C LYS A 182 -39.43 -16.34 25.50
N ALA A 183 -40.08 -17.39 25.99
CA ALA A 183 -39.49 -18.35 26.92
C ALA A 183 -38.36 -19.11 26.21
N VAL A 184 -37.14 -18.98 26.71
CA VAL A 184 -35.95 -19.63 26.16
C VAL A 184 -35.67 -20.91 26.94
N PRO A 185 -35.77 -22.11 26.34
CA PRO A 185 -35.36 -23.33 27.00
C PRO A 185 -33.83 -23.35 27.14
N VAL A 186 -33.33 -23.73 28.30
CA VAL A 186 -31.91 -23.99 28.56
C VAL A 186 -31.78 -25.45 28.92
N MET A 187 -31.07 -26.20 28.09
CA MET A 187 -31.02 -27.65 28.18
C MET A 187 -29.68 -28.20 27.68
N VAL A 188 -29.30 -29.35 28.23
CA VAL A 188 -28.24 -30.22 27.73
C VAL A 188 -28.86 -31.61 27.64
N LEU A 189 -29.14 -32.04 26.41
CA LEU A 189 -29.73 -33.33 26.11
C LEU A 189 -28.63 -34.23 25.58
N GLN A 190 -28.41 -35.36 26.23
CA GLN A 190 -27.27 -36.22 25.98
C GLN A 190 -27.74 -37.64 25.61
N ASP A 191 -27.02 -38.26 24.67
CA ASP A 191 -27.10 -39.70 24.42
C ASP A 191 -26.32 -40.49 25.49
N PRO A 192 -26.98 -41.36 26.27
CA PRO A 192 -26.29 -42.18 27.27
C PRO A 192 -25.40 -43.27 26.64
N SER A 193 -25.55 -43.57 25.34
CA SER A 193 -24.83 -44.63 24.64
C SER A 193 -23.73 -44.05 23.73
N PRO A 194 -22.47 -43.97 24.19
CA PRO A 194 -21.41 -43.40 23.38
C PRO A 194 -21.12 -44.23 22.12
N GLY A 195 -20.96 -43.51 21.01
CA GLY A 195 -20.33 -43.99 19.78
C GLY A 195 -18.86 -44.35 19.98
N ARG A 196 -18.32 -45.27 19.17
CA ARG A 196 -16.88 -45.57 19.15
C ARG A 196 -16.33 -45.45 17.74
N ALA A 197 -15.42 -44.49 17.56
CA ALA A 197 -14.65 -44.34 16.33
C ALA A 197 -13.24 -43.86 16.68
N PHE A 198 -12.27 -44.17 15.82
CA PHE A 198 -10.86 -43.82 16.07
C PHE A 198 -10.34 -44.26 17.44
N GLY A 199 -10.89 -45.30 18.08
CA GLY A 199 -10.49 -45.68 19.45
C GLY A 199 -10.82 -44.64 20.52
N MET A 200 -11.79 -43.77 20.27
CA MET A 200 -12.36 -42.80 21.22
C MET A 200 -13.87 -43.03 21.35
N GLU A 201 -14.44 -42.56 22.45
CA GLU A 201 -15.89 -42.58 22.71
C GLU A 201 -16.50 -41.21 22.42
N PHE A 202 -17.54 -41.17 21.58
CA PHE A 202 -18.24 -39.95 21.17
C PHE A 202 -19.66 -39.94 21.72
N ILE A 203 -20.00 -38.89 22.43
CA ILE A 203 -21.31 -38.63 22.99
C ILE A 203 -21.93 -37.49 22.17
N PHE A 204 -23.11 -37.73 21.61
CA PHE A 204 -23.88 -36.69 20.92
C PHE A 204 -24.71 -35.91 21.93
N GLU A 205 -24.62 -34.58 21.87
CA GLU A 205 -25.40 -33.68 22.73
C GLU A 205 -26.08 -32.57 21.93
N LEU A 206 -27.32 -32.26 22.31
CA LEU A 206 -28.00 -31.02 21.95
C LEU A 206 -27.95 -30.08 23.13
N ILE A 207 -27.39 -28.88 22.90
CA ILE A 207 -27.35 -27.82 23.91
C ILE A 207 -28.20 -26.66 23.44
N ASP A 208 -28.91 -26.06 24.37
CA ASP A 208 -29.38 -24.69 24.22
C ASP A 208 -29.01 -23.86 25.46
N LYS A 209 -28.45 -22.67 25.23
CA LYS A 209 -28.11 -21.69 26.25
C LYS A 209 -28.88 -20.41 26.00
N SER A 210 -28.98 -19.54 27.00
CA SER A 210 -29.57 -18.21 26.85
C SER A 210 -28.46 -17.15 26.76
N THR A 211 -28.66 -16.13 25.91
CA THR A 211 -27.83 -14.91 25.92
C THR A 211 -28.71 -13.67 25.84
N ILE A 212 -28.22 -12.56 26.38
CA ILE A 212 -28.92 -11.26 26.33
C ILE A 212 -28.35 -10.46 25.16
N VAL A 213 -29.21 -10.11 24.21
CA VAL A 213 -28.86 -9.24 23.08
C VAL A 213 -29.50 -7.88 23.29
N GLU A 214 -28.68 -6.83 23.25
CA GLU A 214 -29.15 -5.44 23.30
C GLU A 214 -29.42 -4.92 21.87
N SER A 215 -30.61 -4.35 21.67
CA SER A 215 -30.90 -3.63 20.44
C SER A 215 -30.06 -2.35 20.33
N ARG A 216 -29.52 -2.09 19.13
CA ARG A 216 -28.78 -0.85 18.81
C ARG A 216 -29.69 0.34 18.49
N THR A 217 -31.01 0.13 18.36
CA THR A 217 -31.99 1.19 18.12
C THR A 217 -32.56 1.74 19.43
N GLU A 218 -32.82 3.05 19.50
CA GLU A 218 -33.51 3.65 20.64
C GLU A 218 -35.03 3.43 20.57
N PRO A 219 -35.68 3.08 21.70
CA PRO A 219 -35.08 2.82 23.01
C PRO A 219 -34.32 1.49 23.05
N LYS A 220 -33.19 1.42 23.78
CA LYS A 220 -32.42 0.19 23.96
C LYS A 220 -33.28 -0.86 24.68
N VAL A 221 -33.72 -1.86 23.94
CA VAL A 221 -34.43 -3.03 24.48
C VAL A 221 -33.45 -4.20 24.50
N SER A 222 -33.27 -4.81 25.67
CA SER A 222 -32.58 -6.09 25.80
C SER A 222 -33.57 -7.24 25.60
N SER A 223 -33.16 -8.27 24.88
CA SER A 223 -33.95 -9.49 24.67
C SER A 223 -33.10 -10.72 24.94
N THR A 224 -33.67 -11.70 25.61
CA THR A 224 -33.02 -13.00 25.80
C THR A 224 -33.30 -13.87 24.58
N VAL A 225 -32.26 -14.44 23.97
CA VAL A 225 -32.37 -15.30 22.79
C VAL A 225 -31.68 -16.65 23.03
N PRO A 226 -32.15 -17.74 22.41
CA PRO A 226 -31.49 -19.03 22.45
C PRO A 226 -30.15 -19.01 21.71
N VAL A 227 -29.19 -19.80 22.19
CA VAL A 227 -27.89 -20.08 21.56
C VAL A 227 -27.81 -21.60 21.37
N PRO A 228 -28.48 -22.12 20.33
CA PRO A 228 -28.58 -23.54 20.09
C PRO A 228 -27.25 -24.04 19.53
N ALA A 229 -26.79 -25.19 20.00
CA ALA A 229 -25.60 -25.86 19.49
C ALA A 229 -25.79 -27.38 19.50
N MET A 230 -25.30 -28.05 18.46
CA MET A 230 -25.03 -29.48 18.52
C MET A 230 -23.56 -29.67 18.86
N GLN A 231 -23.26 -30.66 19.69
CA GLN A 231 -21.88 -31.02 19.95
C GLN A 231 -21.66 -32.52 19.97
N LEU A 232 -20.44 -32.91 19.65
CA LEU A 232 -19.91 -34.23 19.92
C LEU A 232 -18.82 -34.07 20.96
N VAL A 233 -19.02 -34.71 22.11
CA VAL A 233 -18.07 -34.73 23.21
C VAL A 233 -17.34 -36.06 23.17
N SER A 234 -16.04 -36.04 23.35
CA SER A 234 -15.22 -37.23 23.52
C SER A 234 -14.23 -37.01 24.63
N ARG A 235 -13.67 -38.09 25.16
CA ARG A 235 -12.66 -38.05 26.22
C ARG A 235 -11.38 -38.70 25.75
N ILE A 236 -10.28 -37.97 25.89
CA ILE A 236 -8.94 -38.51 25.65
C ILE A 236 -8.20 -38.69 26.98
N VAL A 237 -7.38 -39.72 27.05
CA VAL A 237 -6.56 -40.03 28.22
C VAL A 237 -5.11 -39.68 27.90
N VAL A 238 -4.52 -38.83 28.72
CA VAL A 238 -3.14 -38.36 28.60
C VAL A 238 -2.32 -38.95 29.74
N ASP A 239 -1.22 -39.62 29.42
CA ASP A 239 -0.23 -40.06 30.40
C ASP A 239 0.66 -38.87 30.80
N ALA A 240 0.34 -38.26 31.95
CA ALA A 240 1.10 -37.14 32.53
C ALA A 240 1.99 -37.63 33.70
N ASP A 241 2.94 -36.80 34.14
CA ASP A 241 3.86 -37.15 35.24
C ASP A 241 3.13 -37.48 36.56
N GLY A 242 1.92 -36.94 36.77
CA GLY A 242 1.04 -37.21 37.91
C GLY A 242 0.07 -38.39 37.71
N GLY A 243 0.26 -39.21 36.67
CA GLY A 243 -0.63 -40.30 36.27
C GLY A 243 -1.58 -39.93 35.13
N LYS A 244 -2.46 -40.88 34.77
CA LYS A 244 -3.43 -40.70 33.68
C LYS A 244 -4.43 -39.60 34.01
N LYS A 245 -4.50 -38.59 33.13
CA LYS A 245 -5.50 -37.51 33.17
C LYS A 245 -6.48 -37.69 32.02
N SER A 246 -7.76 -37.47 32.29
CA SER A 246 -8.79 -37.44 31.26
C SER A 246 -9.11 -36.00 30.90
N VAL A 247 -9.14 -35.70 29.60
CA VAL A 247 -9.52 -34.39 29.09
C VAL A 247 -10.67 -34.55 28.12
N ASP A 248 -11.72 -33.78 28.33
CA ASP A 248 -12.86 -33.73 27.44
C ASP A 248 -12.52 -32.85 26.24
N ILE A 249 -12.75 -33.39 25.05
CA ILE A 249 -12.63 -32.72 23.76
C ILE A 249 -14.03 -32.56 23.19
N ALA A 250 -14.33 -31.40 22.63
CA ALA A 250 -15.64 -31.16 22.03
C ALA A 250 -15.51 -30.49 20.67
N THR A 251 -16.43 -30.80 19.77
CA THR A 251 -16.67 -30.05 18.54
C THR A 251 -18.09 -29.51 18.59
N HIS A 252 -18.25 -28.22 18.31
CA HIS A 252 -19.56 -27.60 18.15
C HIS A 252 -19.87 -27.48 16.66
N PHE A 253 -21.07 -27.84 16.24
CA PHE A 253 -21.46 -27.80 14.83
C PHE A 253 -22.95 -27.48 14.65
N THR A 254 -23.28 -27.09 13.42
CA THR A 254 -24.66 -26.94 12.94
C THR A 254 -24.92 -28.01 11.88
N PRO A 255 -26.16 -28.21 11.38
CA PRO A 255 -26.42 -29.27 10.41
C PRO A 255 -25.61 -29.15 9.11
N ASN A 256 -25.05 -27.99 8.78
CA ASN A 256 -24.16 -27.82 7.64
C ASN A 256 -22.69 -27.83 8.09
N PHE A 257 -22.04 -29.00 8.04
CA PHE A 257 -20.63 -29.17 8.42
C PHE A 257 -19.90 -30.09 7.43
N GLY A 258 -18.70 -29.65 7.02
CA GLY A 258 -17.77 -30.47 6.22
C GLY A 258 -16.62 -31.06 7.03
N LEU A 259 -16.30 -30.45 8.18
CA LEU A 259 -15.18 -30.79 9.04
C LEU A 259 -15.62 -30.63 10.50
N LEU A 260 -15.29 -31.61 11.33
CA LEU A 260 -15.50 -31.55 12.77
C LEU A 260 -14.16 -31.31 13.46
N THR A 261 -14.00 -30.17 14.13
CA THR A 261 -12.76 -29.82 14.82
C THR A 261 -12.97 -29.94 16.32
N PHE A 262 -12.44 -31.03 16.87
CA PHE A 262 -12.41 -31.27 18.30
C PHE A 262 -11.30 -30.42 18.92
N GLN A 263 -11.60 -29.73 20.01
CA GLN A 263 -10.64 -28.86 20.70
C GLN A 263 -10.62 -29.18 22.19
N ALA A 264 -9.47 -29.00 22.81
CA ALA A 264 -9.31 -28.97 24.25
C ALA A 264 -8.17 -28.02 24.66
N ASN A 265 -8.41 -27.31 25.75
CA ASN A 265 -7.33 -26.63 26.46
C ASN A 265 -6.65 -27.65 27.40
N MET A 266 -5.37 -27.94 27.15
CA MET A 266 -4.59 -28.88 27.94
C MET A 266 -3.74 -28.21 29.02
N ASP A 267 -3.87 -26.90 29.28
CA ASP A 267 -3.09 -26.16 30.28
C ASP A 267 -3.23 -26.76 31.69
N GLN A 268 -4.33 -27.48 31.96
CA GLN A 268 -4.58 -28.19 33.22
C GLN A 268 -3.85 -29.54 33.35
N VAL A 269 -3.25 -30.03 32.26
CA VAL A 269 -2.45 -31.26 32.22
C VAL A 269 -0.99 -30.90 32.50
N LEU A 270 -0.55 -31.16 33.73
CA LEU A 270 0.81 -30.85 34.16
C LEU A 270 1.80 -31.86 33.58
N ASN A 271 2.69 -31.36 32.71
CA ASN A 271 3.90 -31.97 32.16
C ASN A 271 3.74 -33.37 31.53
N VAL A 272 4.08 -33.46 30.25
CA VAL A 272 4.06 -34.71 29.50
C VAL A 272 5.42 -35.04 28.89
N GLY A 273 5.70 -36.34 28.76
CA GLY A 273 6.86 -36.85 28.02
C GLY A 273 6.59 -37.04 26.53
N GLN A 274 7.64 -37.30 25.77
CA GLN A 274 7.55 -37.52 24.33
C GLN A 274 6.61 -38.68 23.92
N ALA A 275 6.55 -39.75 24.72
CA ALA A 275 5.64 -40.86 24.48
C ALA A 275 4.17 -40.43 24.53
N ALA A 276 3.82 -39.53 25.47
CA ALA A 276 2.48 -38.98 25.60
C ALA A 276 2.14 -38.01 24.46
N LEU A 277 3.11 -37.20 24.01
CA LEU A 277 2.97 -36.38 22.80
C LEU A 277 2.71 -37.23 21.54
N ASN A 278 3.50 -38.30 21.34
CA ASN A 278 3.28 -39.23 20.23
C ASN A 278 1.90 -39.92 20.33
N SER A 279 1.44 -40.25 21.54
CA SER A 279 0.09 -40.81 21.76
C SER A 279 -1.00 -39.81 21.35
N LEU A 280 -0.89 -38.54 21.75
CA LEU A 280 -1.78 -37.45 21.35
C LEU A 280 -1.74 -37.18 19.83
N ALA A 281 -0.60 -37.46 19.19
CA ALA A 281 -0.39 -37.40 17.75
C ALA A 281 -0.78 -38.72 17.04
N ARG A 282 -1.53 -39.61 17.71
CA ARG A 282 -2.04 -40.87 17.16
C ARG A 282 -0.95 -41.83 16.68
N GLY A 283 0.19 -41.80 17.34
CA GLY A 283 1.36 -42.62 17.03
C GLY A 283 2.29 -42.02 15.98
N ALA A 284 2.01 -40.81 15.46
CA ALA A 284 2.98 -40.10 14.65
C ALA A 284 4.24 -39.82 15.48
N ASN A 285 5.41 -40.07 14.88
CA ASN A 285 6.69 -39.89 15.56
C ASN A 285 7.09 -38.41 15.55
N LEU A 286 6.65 -37.64 16.54
CA LEU A 286 7.04 -36.23 16.67
C LEU A 286 8.54 -36.06 16.94
N GLY A 287 9.21 -37.11 17.42
CA GLY A 287 10.66 -37.13 17.55
C GLY A 287 11.42 -36.94 16.24
N SER A 288 10.82 -37.24 15.08
CA SER A 288 11.51 -37.04 13.80
C SER A 288 11.58 -35.58 13.36
N VAL A 289 10.77 -34.70 13.96
CA VAL A 289 10.76 -33.25 13.68
C VAL A 289 11.29 -32.40 14.82
N LEU A 290 11.71 -33.03 15.91
CA LEU A 290 12.35 -32.36 17.04
C LEU A 290 13.88 -32.38 16.90
N PRO A 291 14.59 -31.31 17.35
CA PRO A 291 16.03 -31.33 17.43
C PRO A 291 16.54 -32.48 18.32
N THR A 292 17.52 -33.26 17.83
CA THR A 292 18.06 -34.43 18.55
C THR A 292 18.79 -34.09 19.85
N GLN A 293 19.24 -32.83 19.98
CA GLN A 293 19.95 -32.32 21.15
C GLN A 293 19.01 -31.74 22.22
N LEU A 294 17.70 -31.70 21.95
CA LEU A 294 16.71 -31.22 22.90
C LEU A 294 16.72 -32.15 24.15
N PRO A 295 16.78 -31.61 25.37
CA PRO A 295 16.66 -32.42 26.58
C PRO A 295 15.24 -32.96 26.71
N LEU A 296 14.98 -34.13 26.12
CA LEU A 296 13.64 -34.75 25.97
C LEU A 296 13.04 -35.36 27.26
N VAL A 297 13.53 -34.99 28.44
CA VAL A 297 13.10 -35.64 29.69
C VAL A 297 11.82 -34.97 30.22
N ASN A 298 10.65 -35.55 29.92
CA ASN A 298 9.35 -35.44 30.64
C ASN A 298 8.84 -34.04 31.06
N ARG A 299 8.91 -33.01 30.21
CA ARG A 299 8.64 -31.63 30.68
C ARG A 299 7.93 -30.72 29.68
N PHE A 300 7.14 -31.30 28.78
CA PHE A 300 6.31 -30.49 27.90
C PHE A 300 5.05 -30.04 28.64
N GLN A 301 4.85 -28.74 28.79
CA GLN A 301 3.58 -28.16 29.17
C GLN A 301 2.69 -28.12 27.93
N LEU A 302 1.59 -28.87 27.94
CA LEU A 302 0.65 -28.88 26.83
C LEU A 302 -0.17 -27.58 26.82
N GLY A 303 -0.38 -27.03 25.62
CA GLY A 303 -1.25 -25.89 25.38
C GLY A 303 -2.55 -26.30 24.69
N GLN A 304 -2.93 -25.56 23.66
CA GLN A 304 -4.11 -25.90 22.85
C GLN A 304 -3.87 -27.18 22.04
N TRP A 305 -4.81 -28.10 22.11
CA TRP A 305 -4.85 -29.30 21.27
C TRP A 305 -6.11 -29.30 20.41
N SER A 306 -5.98 -29.69 19.14
CA SER A 306 -7.11 -29.86 18.26
C SER A 306 -6.95 -31.04 17.30
N MET A 307 -8.07 -31.62 16.89
CA MET A 307 -8.14 -32.70 15.92
C MET A 307 -9.31 -32.46 14.98
N SER A 308 -9.01 -32.38 13.68
CA SER A 308 -10.00 -32.20 12.64
C SER A 308 -10.34 -33.54 11.98
N VAL A 309 -11.63 -33.87 11.92
CA VAL A 309 -12.18 -35.12 11.40
C VAL A 309 -13.10 -34.81 10.22
N ILE A 310 -12.91 -35.52 9.12
CA ILE A 310 -13.86 -35.54 8.01
C ILE A 310 -14.90 -36.62 8.36
N PRO A 311 -16.17 -36.28 8.61
CA PRO A 311 -17.17 -37.25 9.02
C PRO A 311 -17.70 -38.10 7.85
N GLN A 312 -17.71 -37.56 6.63
CA GLN A 312 -18.19 -38.26 5.42
C GLN A 312 -17.33 -39.51 5.13
N GLU A 313 -16.02 -39.32 5.23
CA GLU A 313 -14.99 -40.34 5.20
C GLU A 313 -14.33 -40.36 6.57
N PRO A 314 -14.76 -41.22 7.53
CA PRO A 314 -14.35 -41.13 8.93
C PRO A 314 -12.83 -41.27 9.03
N ARG A 315 -12.15 -40.13 8.98
CA ARG A 315 -10.71 -39.98 8.87
C ARG A 315 -10.31 -38.69 9.57
N ILE A 316 -9.19 -38.77 10.28
CA ILE A 316 -8.55 -37.60 10.88
C ILE A 316 -7.81 -36.88 9.76
N SER A 317 -8.21 -35.64 9.46
CA SER A 317 -7.57 -34.79 8.45
C SER A 317 -6.28 -34.18 9.00
N SER A 318 -6.32 -33.72 10.25
CA SER A 318 -5.16 -33.12 10.90
C SER A 318 -5.29 -33.17 12.43
N ILE A 319 -4.14 -33.09 13.09
CA ILE A 319 -4.01 -32.86 14.53
C ILE A 319 -3.05 -31.70 14.72
N SER A 320 -3.37 -30.78 15.61
CA SER A 320 -2.49 -29.69 16.00
C SER A 320 -2.34 -29.66 17.51
N MET A 321 -1.13 -29.38 18.00
CA MET A 321 -0.89 -29.28 19.44
C MET A 321 0.20 -28.25 19.74
N GLY A 322 -0.05 -27.41 20.74
CA GLY A 322 0.98 -26.59 21.38
C GLY A 322 1.67 -27.36 22.51
N ALA A 323 2.99 -27.26 22.61
CA ALA A 323 3.76 -27.80 23.72
C ALA A 323 4.95 -26.90 24.05
N GLY A 324 4.99 -26.36 25.27
CA GLY A 324 6.09 -25.54 25.78
C GLY A 324 7.07 -26.33 26.63
N ILE A 325 8.32 -25.87 26.74
CA ILE A 325 9.31 -26.38 27.70
C ILE A 325 9.53 -25.29 28.76
N ALA A 326 9.25 -25.63 30.02
CA ALA A 326 9.29 -24.67 31.12
C ALA A 326 10.73 -24.25 31.51
N GLU A 327 11.72 -25.11 31.29
CA GLU A 327 13.10 -24.80 31.67
C GLU A 327 13.93 -24.28 30.50
N PRO A 328 14.89 -23.39 30.78
CA PRO A 328 15.85 -22.97 29.78
C PRO A 328 16.66 -24.15 29.23
N TRP A 329 16.89 -24.14 27.91
CA TRP A 329 17.75 -25.10 27.23
C TRP A 329 19.07 -24.43 26.84
N THR A 330 20.12 -24.71 27.60
CA THR A 330 21.47 -24.29 27.26
C THR A 330 22.06 -25.25 26.22
N VAL A 331 22.14 -24.80 24.96
CA VAL A 331 22.79 -25.57 23.88
C VAL A 331 24.30 -25.47 24.00
N ILE A 332 24.80 -24.26 24.30
CA ILE A 332 26.23 -24.00 24.50
C ILE A 332 26.39 -23.18 25.79
N PRO A 333 26.97 -23.74 26.86
CA PRO A 333 27.16 -23.04 28.13
C PRO A 333 27.85 -21.68 27.98
N GLY A 334 27.22 -20.63 28.52
CA GLY A 334 27.73 -19.25 28.48
C GLY A 334 27.64 -18.55 27.12
N LEU A 335 27.08 -19.20 26.09
CA LEU A 335 26.97 -18.65 24.75
C LEU A 335 25.57 -18.68 24.19
N PHE A 336 24.80 -19.75 24.41
CA PHE A 336 23.51 -19.95 23.75
C PHE A 336 22.53 -20.69 24.65
N THR A 337 21.57 -19.95 25.20
CA THR A 337 20.51 -20.48 26.06
C THR A 337 19.15 -20.09 25.48
N LEU A 338 18.31 -21.08 25.13
CA LEU A 338 16.92 -20.82 24.77
C LEU A 338 16.06 -20.75 26.04
N LYS A 339 15.12 -19.83 26.06
CA LYS A 339 14.08 -19.59 27.07
C LYS A 339 12.74 -19.47 26.35
N ALA A 340 11.64 -19.65 27.08
CA ALA A 340 10.27 -19.59 26.54
C ALA A 340 10.14 -20.42 25.24
N ILE A 341 10.47 -21.71 25.34
CA ILE A 341 10.59 -22.60 24.18
C ILE A 341 9.22 -23.21 23.91
N ASP A 342 8.57 -22.79 22.84
CA ASP A 342 7.24 -23.26 22.47
C ASP A 342 7.26 -23.97 21.12
N PHE A 343 6.63 -25.14 21.07
CA PHE A 343 6.43 -25.90 19.84
C PHE A 343 4.96 -25.88 19.45
N ALA A 344 4.69 -25.53 18.20
CA ALA A 344 3.43 -25.79 17.53
C ALA A 344 3.61 -26.96 16.57
N PHE A 345 3.09 -28.13 16.95
CA PHE A 345 3.09 -29.31 16.09
C PHE A 345 1.84 -29.34 15.22
N SER A 346 2.01 -29.76 13.97
CA SER A 346 0.92 -30.08 13.06
C SER A 346 1.17 -31.45 12.44
N ILE A 347 0.14 -32.29 12.43
CA ILE A 347 0.18 -33.64 11.88
C ILE A 347 -0.90 -33.70 10.82
N ASN A 348 -0.53 -33.60 9.55
CA ASN A 348 -1.47 -33.56 8.45
C ASN A 348 -1.55 -34.92 7.75
N HIS A 349 -2.76 -35.32 7.35
CA HIS A 349 -2.95 -36.52 6.56
C HIS A 349 -2.75 -36.20 5.07
N VAL A 350 -1.61 -36.61 4.51
CA VAL A 350 -1.21 -36.36 3.12
C VAL A 350 -0.77 -37.68 2.49
N ASN A 351 -1.25 -38.01 1.29
CA ASN A 351 -0.88 -39.23 0.54
C ASN A 351 -0.97 -40.53 1.39
N ASP A 352 -2.07 -40.70 2.13
CA ASP A 352 -2.33 -41.84 3.02
C ASP A 352 -1.32 -42.02 4.16
N LYS A 353 -0.62 -40.95 4.55
CA LYS A 353 0.32 -40.91 5.67
C LYS A 353 0.06 -39.68 6.54
N TYR A 354 0.41 -39.80 7.81
CA TYR A 354 0.44 -38.67 8.73
C TYR A 354 1.85 -38.09 8.74
N GLU A 355 1.98 -36.86 8.23
CA GLU A 355 3.25 -36.15 8.16
C GLU A 355 3.30 -35.10 9.29
N PRO A 356 4.20 -35.27 10.28
CA PRO A 356 4.38 -34.28 11.32
C PRO A 356 5.24 -33.11 10.79
N THR A 357 4.91 -31.91 11.23
CA THR A 357 5.73 -30.70 11.16
C THR A 357 5.74 -30.03 12.54
N ALA A 358 6.75 -29.22 12.79
CA ALA A 358 6.85 -28.44 14.01
C ALA A 358 7.31 -27.02 13.68
N ALA A 359 6.71 -26.02 14.33
CA ALA A 359 7.27 -24.69 14.44
C ALA A 359 7.75 -24.48 15.87
N LEU A 360 8.97 -24.01 16.04
CA LEU A 360 9.57 -23.62 17.30
C LEU A 360 9.56 -22.10 17.37
N THR A 361 9.05 -21.53 18.45
CA THR A 361 9.25 -20.13 18.82
C THR A 361 10.02 -20.11 20.13
N SER A 362 11.06 -19.28 20.22
CA SER A 362 11.87 -19.19 21.43
C SER A 362 12.55 -17.83 21.57
N GLN A 363 12.90 -17.49 22.81
CA GLN A 363 13.84 -16.41 23.10
C GLN A 363 15.22 -17.00 23.29
N ILE A 364 16.22 -16.53 22.56
CA ILE A 364 17.59 -16.99 22.68
C ILE A 364 18.42 -15.90 23.35
N THR A 365 18.88 -16.17 24.56
CA THR A 365 19.90 -15.36 25.22
C THR A 365 21.27 -15.82 24.74
N ILE A 366 22.02 -14.88 24.16
CA ILE A 366 23.39 -15.07 23.71
C ILE A 366 24.31 -14.37 24.70
N LEU A 367 25.44 -15.00 25.04
CA LEU A 367 26.45 -14.47 25.99
C LEU A 367 25.91 -14.19 27.41
N GLU A 368 25.07 -15.09 27.93
CA GLU A 368 24.44 -14.94 29.24
C GLU A 368 25.46 -14.68 30.37
N GLY A 369 25.26 -13.58 31.12
CA GLY A 369 26.13 -13.11 32.19
C GLY A 369 27.33 -12.25 31.74
N ASP A 370 27.48 -11.98 30.44
CA ASP A 370 28.53 -11.12 29.87
C ASP A 370 28.00 -9.68 29.63
N PRO A 371 28.85 -8.64 29.68
CA PRO A 371 28.44 -7.29 29.25
C PRO A 371 27.90 -7.20 27.82
N ALA A 372 28.28 -8.14 26.95
CA ALA A 372 27.78 -8.27 25.59
C ALA A 372 26.54 -9.19 25.46
N GLU A 373 25.84 -9.48 26.57
CA GLU A 373 24.61 -10.28 26.55
C GLU A 373 23.52 -9.60 25.70
N PHE A 374 22.87 -10.38 24.83
CA PHE A 374 21.68 -9.92 24.12
C PHE A 374 20.68 -11.05 23.89
N THR A 375 19.43 -10.69 23.59
CA THR A 375 18.34 -11.64 23.35
C THR A 375 17.77 -11.45 21.95
N ILE A 376 17.61 -12.55 21.22
CA ILE A 376 16.91 -12.59 19.93
C ILE A 376 15.66 -13.46 20.04
N LEU A 377 14.59 -13.04 19.38
CA LEU A 377 13.43 -13.88 19.11
C LEU A 377 13.77 -14.77 17.93
N VAL A 378 13.49 -16.07 18.02
CA VAL A 378 13.77 -17.03 16.96
C VAL A 378 12.55 -17.89 16.70
N ASP A 379 12.20 -17.96 15.42
CA ASP A 379 11.23 -18.90 14.88
C ASP A 379 11.95 -19.89 13.97
N ALA A 380 11.67 -21.18 14.15
CA ALA A 380 12.24 -22.24 13.33
C ALA A 380 11.17 -23.22 12.85
N GLN A 381 11.22 -23.60 11.58
CA GLN A 381 10.27 -24.54 10.97
C GLN A 381 10.95 -25.88 10.67
N TYR A 382 10.29 -26.98 11.00
CA TYR A 382 10.77 -28.35 10.77
C TYR A 382 9.76 -29.14 9.92
N PRO A 383 10.23 -29.94 8.93
CA PRO A 383 11.62 -30.29 8.63
C PRO A 383 12.31 -29.39 7.57
N SER A 384 11.76 -28.20 7.27
CA SER A 384 12.38 -27.28 6.30
C SER A 384 13.68 -26.67 6.82
N TYR A 385 13.87 -26.62 8.15
CA TYR A 385 14.98 -25.99 8.85
C TYR A 385 15.14 -24.51 8.51
N ILE A 386 14.04 -23.83 8.15
CA ILE A 386 14.03 -22.38 7.97
C ILE A 386 14.01 -21.74 9.35
N ILE A 387 15.02 -20.93 9.65
CA ILE A 387 15.15 -20.22 10.92
C ILE A 387 15.13 -18.73 10.63
N THR A 388 14.20 -18.02 11.24
CA THR A 388 14.17 -16.56 11.25
C THR A 388 14.42 -16.07 12.65
N GLY A 389 15.07 -14.92 12.78
CA GLY A 389 15.24 -14.31 14.07
C GLY A 389 15.30 -12.80 13.99
N SER A 390 14.96 -12.16 15.10
CA SER A 390 14.95 -10.71 15.22
C SER A 390 15.40 -10.28 16.61
N LEU A 391 15.93 -9.06 16.70
CA LEU A 391 16.22 -8.43 17.98
C LEU A 391 14.93 -8.06 18.71
N GLU A 392 14.93 -8.20 20.03
CA GLU A 392 13.84 -7.71 20.89
C GLU A 392 13.87 -6.16 20.94
N GLU A 393 12.80 -5.50 20.48
CA GLU A 393 12.72 -4.07 20.11
C GLU A 393 13.27 -3.08 21.17
N GLU A 394 13.31 -3.45 22.44
CA GLU A 394 13.69 -2.53 23.53
C GLU A 394 15.14 -2.68 24.01
N LYS A 395 15.78 -3.84 23.82
CA LYS A 395 17.08 -4.13 24.46
C LYS A 395 18.26 -3.61 23.66
N GLY A 396 18.22 -3.75 22.33
CA GLY A 396 19.39 -3.50 21.47
C GLY A 396 20.61 -4.36 21.82
N ILE A 397 21.71 -4.19 21.10
CA ILE A 397 23.00 -4.83 21.42
C ILE A 397 24.06 -3.74 21.55
N ASP A 398 24.84 -3.78 22.63
CA ASP A 398 26.06 -2.97 22.74
C ASP A 398 27.12 -3.55 21.79
N LEU A 399 27.35 -2.87 20.67
CA LEU A 399 28.29 -3.33 19.65
C LEU A 399 29.73 -3.28 20.14
N ILE A 400 30.09 -2.36 21.02
CA ILE A 400 31.45 -2.23 21.56
C ILE A 400 31.74 -3.40 22.49
N ALA A 401 30.79 -3.75 23.36
CA ALA A 401 30.89 -4.93 24.20
C ALA A 401 31.02 -6.20 23.34
N LEU A 402 30.22 -6.31 22.27
CA LEU A 402 30.25 -7.45 21.34
C LEU A 402 31.61 -7.57 20.63
N VAL A 403 32.13 -6.46 20.09
CA VAL A 403 33.45 -6.41 19.43
C VAL A 403 34.56 -6.73 20.43
N ASN A 404 34.52 -6.18 21.64
CA ASN A 404 35.48 -6.50 22.69
C ASN A 404 35.47 -8.00 23.02
N LYS A 405 34.30 -8.63 23.06
CA LYS A 405 34.15 -10.05 23.35
C LYS A 405 34.76 -10.96 22.28
N PHE A 406 34.52 -10.67 21.00
CA PHE A 406 34.92 -11.56 19.90
C PHE A 406 36.25 -11.18 19.25
N LEU A 407 36.57 -9.89 19.18
CA LEU A 407 37.73 -9.33 18.48
C LEU A 407 38.77 -8.75 19.46
N GLY A 408 38.42 -8.58 20.74
CA GLY A 408 39.31 -8.13 21.79
C GLY A 408 39.34 -6.60 22.00
N PRO A 409 39.93 -6.13 23.11
CA PRO A 409 39.90 -4.73 23.52
C PRO A 409 40.63 -3.82 22.52
N THR A 410 41.70 -4.30 21.89
CA THR A 410 42.44 -3.51 20.89
C THR A 410 41.56 -3.05 19.72
N ILE A 411 40.64 -3.91 19.25
CA ILE A 411 39.72 -3.56 18.16
C ILE A 411 38.56 -2.73 18.71
N ALA A 412 38.02 -3.08 19.88
CA ALA A 412 36.95 -2.31 20.52
C ALA A 412 37.36 -0.87 20.80
N ASP A 413 38.55 -0.65 21.37
CA ASP A 413 39.14 0.66 21.68
C ASP A 413 39.53 1.45 20.41
N SER A 414 39.58 0.78 19.25
CA SER A 414 39.86 1.43 17.95
C SER A 414 38.60 1.98 17.27
N LEU A 415 37.40 1.62 17.75
CA LEU A 415 36.16 2.13 17.21
C LEU A 415 36.04 3.63 17.52
N PRO A 416 35.64 4.47 16.55
CA PRO A 416 35.66 5.92 16.71
C PRO A 416 34.58 6.47 17.65
N CYS A 417 33.68 5.62 18.15
CA CYS A 417 32.44 5.99 18.82
C CYS A 417 32.33 5.20 20.13
N GLU A 418 32.10 5.90 21.25
CA GLU A 418 31.96 5.29 22.60
C GLU A 418 30.59 4.65 22.83
N LYS A 419 29.60 4.91 21.96
CA LYS A 419 28.26 4.34 22.01
C LYS A 419 27.84 3.89 20.61
N LEU A 420 27.83 2.59 20.41
CA LEU A 420 27.32 1.95 19.20
C LEU A 420 26.29 0.92 19.61
N LYS A 421 25.04 1.12 19.21
CA LYS A 421 23.93 0.24 19.57
C LYS A 421 23.37 -0.39 18.31
N VAL A 422 23.36 -1.73 18.23
CA VAL A 422 22.54 -2.44 17.25
C VAL A 422 21.09 -2.26 17.68
N ALA A 423 20.32 -1.51 16.90
CA ALA A 423 18.92 -1.22 17.16
C ALA A 423 17.98 -2.24 16.49
N VAL A 424 18.39 -2.75 15.33
CA VAL A 424 17.67 -3.78 14.58
C VAL A 424 18.66 -4.85 14.18
N LEU A 425 18.27 -6.11 14.33
CA LEU A 425 18.93 -7.25 13.74
C LEU A 425 17.84 -8.19 13.24
N THR A 426 17.91 -8.60 11.98
CA THR A 426 17.09 -9.67 11.41
C THR A 426 17.99 -10.71 10.78
N LEU A 427 17.64 -11.99 10.94
CA LEU A 427 18.37 -13.11 10.37
C LEU A 427 17.41 -14.07 9.68
N LEU A 428 17.84 -14.64 8.57
CA LEU A 428 17.19 -15.75 7.88
C LEU A 428 18.24 -16.80 7.54
N LEU A 429 17.98 -18.04 7.94
CA LEU A 429 18.75 -19.22 7.58
C LEU A 429 17.81 -20.19 6.88
N ASP A 430 18.12 -20.54 5.63
CA ASP A 430 17.44 -21.61 4.89
C ASP A 430 18.52 -22.55 4.32
N PRO A 431 18.91 -23.58 5.08
CA PRO A 431 19.94 -24.53 4.66
C PRO A 431 19.59 -25.27 3.37
N LYS A 432 18.31 -25.50 3.09
CA LYS A 432 17.87 -26.25 1.90
C LYS A 432 18.15 -25.48 0.63
N ASN A 433 17.94 -24.17 0.65
CA ASN A 433 18.24 -23.27 -0.46
C ASN A 433 19.66 -22.70 -0.40
N SER A 434 20.47 -23.11 0.60
CA SER A 434 21.80 -22.54 0.88
C SER A 434 21.74 -21.01 1.01
N THR A 435 20.74 -20.53 1.75
CA THR A 435 20.49 -19.12 1.99
C THR A 435 20.84 -18.74 3.42
N PHE A 436 21.61 -17.66 3.57
CA PHE A 436 21.86 -16.97 4.83
C PHE A 436 21.81 -15.48 4.59
N THR A 437 20.88 -14.78 5.23
CA THR A 437 20.82 -13.32 5.18
C THR A 437 20.81 -12.75 6.58
N PHE A 438 21.42 -11.59 6.74
CA PHE A 438 21.25 -10.78 7.92
C PHE A 438 21.25 -9.30 7.57
N ASP A 439 20.44 -8.56 8.30
CA ASP A 439 20.29 -7.11 8.17
C ASP A 439 20.39 -6.51 9.56
N THR A 440 21.12 -5.42 9.69
CA THR A 440 21.36 -4.77 10.96
C THR A 440 21.36 -3.26 10.80
N VAL A 441 20.76 -2.58 11.77
CA VAL A 441 20.81 -1.12 11.89
C VAL A 441 21.54 -0.79 13.17
N ILE A 442 22.64 -0.06 13.05
CA ILE A 442 23.45 0.41 14.17
C ILE A 442 23.19 1.92 14.30
N THR A 443 22.78 2.36 15.48
CA THR A 443 22.63 3.77 15.80
C THR A 443 23.81 4.26 16.63
N SER A 444 24.16 5.52 16.43
CA SER A 444 25.19 6.22 17.18
C SER A 444 24.84 7.68 17.38
N ASP A 445 25.41 8.28 18.42
CA ASP A 445 25.42 9.72 18.68
C ASP A 445 26.85 10.29 18.61
N CYS A 446 27.80 9.54 18.06
CA CYS A 446 29.20 9.95 18.08
C CYS A 446 29.47 11.13 17.15
N SER A 447 30.13 12.14 17.73
CA SER A 447 30.58 13.33 17.03
C SER A 447 32.10 13.42 17.06
N ILE A 448 32.72 13.47 15.90
CA ILE A 448 34.16 13.63 15.71
C ILE A 448 34.42 15.10 15.36
N ASP A 449 35.17 15.79 16.20
CA ASP A 449 35.57 17.17 15.93
C ASP A 449 36.79 17.19 15.00
N LEU A 450 36.62 17.74 13.80
CA LEU A 450 37.68 17.91 12.80
C LEU A 450 38.39 19.27 12.95
N GLY A 451 38.06 20.06 13.98
CA GLY A 451 38.56 21.41 14.25
C GLY A 451 37.93 22.50 13.39
N ILE A 452 37.40 22.13 12.21
CA ILE A 452 36.70 23.01 11.28
C ILE A 452 35.24 22.65 11.08
N ALA A 453 34.81 21.48 11.57
CA ALA A 453 33.43 21.01 11.57
C ALA A 453 33.33 19.79 12.51
N LYS A 454 32.14 19.52 13.03
CA LYS A 454 31.84 18.27 13.71
C LYS A 454 31.17 17.30 12.75
N PHE A 455 31.70 16.09 12.65
CA PHE A 455 31.10 14.98 11.92
C PHE A 455 30.29 14.14 12.91
N THR A 456 28.98 14.04 12.75
CA THR A 456 28.12 13.25 13.64
C THR A 456 27.56 12.06 12.88
N LEU A 457 28.04 10.85 13.21
CA LEU A 457 27.49 9.61 12.67
C LEU A 457 26.18 9.30 13.36
N THR A 458 25.14 9.00 12.58
CA THR A 458 23.81 8.78 13.13
C THR A 458 23.36 7.34 13.00
N GLN A 459 23.53 6.77 11.81
CA GLN A 459 23.03 5.46 11.47
C GLN A 459 24.02 4.78 10.53
N ILE A 460 24.20 3.49 10.77
CA ILE A 460 24.84 2.55 9.87
C ILE A 460 23.84 1.44 9.59
N ASP A 461 23.47 1.29 8.33
CA ASP A 461 22.75 0.14 7.82
C ASP A 461 23.75 -0.83 7.22
N PHE A 462 23.62 -2.09 7.59
CA PHE A 462 24.42 -3.15 7.01
C PHE A 462 23.51 -4.32 6.65
N ASN A 463 23.66 -4.83 5.43
CA ASN A 463 23.05 -6.07 5.01
C ASN A 463 24.05 -7.01 4.37
N PHE A 464 23.77 -8.29 4.51
CA PHE A 464 24.53 -9.36 3.90
C PHE A 464 23.57 -10.45 3.46
N SER A 465 23.85 -10.99 2.27
CA SER A 465 23.07 -12.06 1.70
C SER A 465 23.98 -13.06 1.03
N TYR A 466 23.81 -14.32 1.37
CA TYR A 466 24.40 -15.45 0.68
C TYR A 466 23.25 -16.30 0.17
N VAL A 467 23.08 -16.41 -1.16
CA VAL A 467 22.00 -17.18 -1.78
C VAL A 467 22.60 -18.08 -2.85
N ALA A 468 22.44 -19.40 -2.67
CA ALA A 468 22.85 -20.40 -3.66
C ALA A 468 24.30 -20.23 -4.18
N GLY A 469 25.25 -19.94 -3.28
CA GLY A 469 26.67 -19.77 -3.64
C GLY A 469 27.09 -18.35 -4.01
N LYS A 470 26.14 -17.39 -4.10
CA LYS A 470 26.43 -16.00 -4.42
C LYS A 470 26.36 -15.14 -3.18
N THR A 471 27.42 -14.37 -2.94
CA THR A 471 27.50 -13.40 -1.85
C THR A 471 27.22 -12.01 -2.37
N THR A 472 26.32 -11.30 -1.71
CA THR A 472 26.11 -9.86 -1.85
C THR A 472 26.02 -9.22 -0.47
N GLY A 473 26.16 -7.90 -0.41
CA GLY A 473 25.98 -7.16 0.84
C GLY A 473 26.21 -5.68 0.61
N SER A 474 25.76 -4.87 1.54
CA SER A 474 25.96 -3.43 1.48
C SER A 474 26.08 -2.84 2.87
N PHE A 475 26.74 -1.68 2.90
CA PHE A 475 26.91 -0.82 4.04
C PHE A 475 26.47 0.56 3.60
N GLN A 476 25.66 1.23 4.41
CA GLN A 476 25.21 2.59 4.19
C GLN A 476 25.34 3.34 5.51
N ALA A 477 25.90 4.54 5.47
CA ALA A 477 26.06 5.36 6.66
C ALA A 477 25.54 6.76 6.38
N ALA A 478 24.70 7.24 7.29
CA ALA A 478 24.22 8.60 7.32
C ALA A 478 24.98 9.39 8.38
N PHE A 479 25.33 10.63 8.07
CA PHE A 479 26.00 11.52 9.00
C PHE A 479 25.69 12.99 8.71
N TRP A 480 25.89 13.81 9.74
CA TRP A 480 25.80 15.26 9.65
C TRP A 480 27.19 15.89 9.70
N ILE A 481 27.41 16.91 8.87
CA ILE A 481 28.54 17.82 9.01
C ILE A 481 28.02 19.12 9.61
N VAL A 482 28.41 19.43 10.85
CA VAL A 482 27.98 20.62 11.60
C VAL A 482 29.12 21.63 11.69
N PRO A 483 28.99 22.83 11.08
CA PRO A 483 29.99 23.89 11.19
C PRO A 483 30.10 24.46 12.63
N PRO A 484 31.27 24.96 13.07
CA PRO A 484 31.48 25.53 14.41
C PRO A 484 30.65 26.79 14.70
N SER A 485 30.18 27.50 13.66
CA SER A 485 29.47 28.79 13.77
C SER A 485 27.95 28.69 13.57
N ALA A 486 27.40 27.48 13.43
CA ALA A 486 25.96 27.22 13.23
C ALA A 486 25.08 27.75 14.37
N THR A 487 25.65 28.03 15.54
CA THR A 487 24.94 28.60 16.68
C THR A 487 25.85 29.59 17.39
N GLY A 488 25.38 30.83 17.60
CA GLY A 488 26.12 31.91 18.28
C GLY A 488 26.49 31.67 19.75
N SER A 489 26.59 30.42 20.19
CA SER A 489 27.11 29.96 21.47
C SER A 489 27.45 28.47 21.35
N ASP A 490 28.61 28.04 21.86
CA ASP A 490 29.07 26.64 21.90
C ASP A 490 28.03 25.67 22.53
N ALA A 491 27.10 26.18 23.34
CA ALA A 491 26.08 25.42 24.05
C ALA A 491 24.98 24.77 23.17
N ALA A 492 24.77 25.24 21.93
CA ALA A 492 23.72 24.71 21.06
C ALA A 492 24.21 23.62 20.08
N ILE A 493 25.53 23.45 19.95
CA ILE A 493 26.13 22.32 19.21
C ILE A 493 26.15 21.03 20.07
N GLU A 494 26.04 21.15 21.39
CA GLU A 494 26.08 19.98 22.30
C GLU A 494 24.72 19.31 22.58
N ASN A 495 23.58 19.95 22.26
CA ASN A 495 22.24 19.47 22.66
C ASN A 495 21.19 19.48 21.53
N TRP A 496 21.59 19.23 20.28
CA TRP A 496 20.64 19.12 19.16
C TRP A 496 20.20 17.68 18.94
N PHE A 497 18.97 17.48 18.48
CA PHE A 497 18.40 16.17 18.18
C PHE A 497 18.61 15.85 16.70
N ILE A 498 18.87 14.59 16.37
CA ILE A 498 19.05 14.15 14.98
C ILE A 498 17.91 14.59 14.03
N ASP A 499 16.68 14.61 14.55
CA ASP A 499 15.47 15.01 13.82
C ASP A 499 15.30 16.54 13.69
N ASP A 500 16.13 17.32 14.39
CA ASP A 500 16.14 18.78 14.40
C ASP A 500 17.59 19.31 14.34
N PRO A 501 18.27 19.16 13.18
CA PRO A 501 19.66 19.55 13.03
C PRO A 501 19.86 21.06 13.13
N PRO A 502 21.00 21.54 13.66
CA PRO A 502 21.27 22.96 13.80
C PRO A 502 21.38 23.63 12.43
N ALA A 503 21.07 24.92 12.38
CA ALA A 503 21.11 25.70 11.14
C ALA A 503 22.49 25.62 10.47
N GLY A 504 22.53 25.24 9.18
CA GLY A 504 23.77 25.06 8.42
C GLY A 504 24.42 23.67 8.56
N ALA A 505 23.80 22.73 9.29
CA ALA A 505 24.18 21.33 9.24
C ALA A 505 23.92 20.72 7.86
N VAL A 506 24.85 19.89 7.38
CA VAL A 506 24.78 19.26 6.08
C VAL A 506 24.54 17.76 6.25
N ALA A 507 23.42 17.27 5.72
CA ALA A 507 23.11 15.85 5.67
C ALA A 507 23.91 15.17 4.55
N MET A 508 24.66 14.14 4.89
CA MET A 508 25.51 13.40 3.96
C MET A 508 25.25 11.91 4.09
N GLU A 509 25.51 11.21 3.00
CA GLU A 509 25.33 9.77 2.93
C GLU A 509 26.48 9.14 2.15
N VAL A 510 26.92 7.98 2.62
CA VAL A 510 27.90 7.13 1.92
C VAL A 510 27.40 5.71 1.92
N SER A 511 27.63 4.99 0.83
CA SER A 511 27.31 3.57 0.72
C SER A 511 28.37 2.80 -0.04
N ALA A 512 28.47 1.52 0.28
CA ALA A 512 29.29 0.54 -0.39
C ALA A 512 28.47 -0.75 -0.55
N ALA A 513 28.28 -1.22 -1.78
CA ALA A 513 27.53 -2.44 -2.07
C ALA A 513 28.39 -3.41 -2.87
N TYR A 514 28.56 -4.63 -2.37
CA TYR A 514 29.15 -5.74 -3.11
C TYR A 514 28.05 -6.50 -3.85
N ASN A 515 28.09 -6.48 -5.18
CA ASN A 515 27.06 -7.03 -6.06
C ASN A 515 27.43 -8.40 -6.65
N GLY A 516 28.53 -9.00 -6.20
CA GLY A 516 29.02 -10.29 -6.66
C GLY A 516 30.38 -10.20 -7.35
N GLU A 517 30.90 -11.33 -7.81
CA GLU A 517 32.27 -11.44 -8.34
C GLU A 517 32.46 -10.64 -9.65
N GLU A 518 31.46 -10.63 -10.54
CA GLU A 518 31.53 -9.91 -11.83
C GLU A 518 31.34 -8.39 -11.68
N ASP A 519 30.42 -7.98 -10.81
CA ASP A 519 30.03 -6.58 -10.61
C ASP A 519 30.87 -5.85 -9.54
N GLY A 520 31.54 -6.61 -8.65
CA GLY A 520 32.43 -6.08 -7.63
C GLY A 520 31.74 -5.18 -6.61
N TRP A 521 32.47 -4.18 -6.11
CA TRP A 521 31.98 -3.16 -5.18
C TRP A 521 31.51 -1.92 -5.92
N SER A 522 30.36 -1.37 -5.53
CA SER A 522 29.86 -0.05 -5.91
C SER A 522 29.92 0.86 -4.69
N PHE A 523 30.72 1.91 -4.76
CA PHE A 523 30.80 2.95 -3.73
C PHE A 523 30.05 4.18 -4.21
N ARG A 524 29.24 4.78 -3.35
CA ARG A 524 28.55 6.06 -3.59
C ARG A 524 28.72 6.95 -2.38
N GLY A 525 28.74 8.26 -2.60
CA GLY A 525 28.77 9.23 -1.52
C GLY A 525 28.34 10.61 -1.99
N GLY A 526 27.68 11.36 -1.13
CA GLY A 526 27.12 12.64 -1.53
C GLY A 526 26.26 13.30 -0.46
N LEU A 527 25.52 14.31 -0.89
CA LEU A 527 24.43 14.88 -0.10
C LEU A 527 23.33 13.83 0.04
N ALA A 528 22.80 13.68 1.25
CA ALA A 528 21.58 12.91 1.47
C ALA A 528 20.40 13.57 0.74
N ASP A 529 19.28 12.86 0.57
CA ASP A 529 18.10 13.42 -0.07
C ASP A 529 17.61 14.70 0.63
N GLY A 530 17.34 15.75 -0.16
CA GLY A 530 17.03 17.09 0.33
C GLY A 530 18.18 17.85 1.00
N GLY A 531 19.37 17.24 1.12
CA GLY A 531 20.57 17.84 1.68
C GLY A 531 21.06 19.06 0.90
N LYS A 532 21.55 20.07 1.61
CA LYS A 532 22.01 21.33 1.02
C LYS A 532 23.30 21.80 1.70
N ILE A 533 24.21 22.37 0.92
CA ILE A 533 25.40 23.05 1.43
C ILE A 533 25.32 24.51 1.03
N GLU A 534 25.27 25.40 2.01
CA GLU A 534 25.47 26.82 1.76
C GLU A 534 26.97 27.09 1.57
N LEU A 535 27.36 27.57 0.40
CA LEU A 535 28.76 27.84 0.07
C LEU A 535 29.36 28.91 1.00
N LYS A 536 28.55 29.86 1.48
CA LYS A 536 28.96 30.83 2.50
C LYS A 536 29.39 30.14 3.80
N THR A 537 28.68 29.09 4.19
CA THR A 537 29.02 28.29 5.36
C THR A 537 30.36 27.59 5.17
N LEU A 538 30.59 26.98 4.01
CA LEU A 538 31.86 26.30 3.71
C LEU A 538 33.03 27.29 3.61
N ILE A 539 32.84 28.42 2.92
CA ILE A 539 33.86 29.48 2.81
C ILE A 539 34.13 30.13 4.16
N GLY A 540 33.12 30.27 5.00
CA GLY A 540 33.24 30.81 6.35
C GLY A 540 34.18 30.01 7.26
N LEU A 541 34.39 28.72 6.96
CA LEU A 541 35.37 27.86 7.65
C LEU A 541 36.82 28.20 7.31
N TYR A 542 37.09 28.69 6.09
CA TYR A 542 38.46 28.85 5.58
C TYR A 542 38.87 30.32 5.37
N LEU A 543 37.90 31.23 5.17
CA LEU A 543 38.15 32.64 4.90
C LEU A 543 37.72 33.55 6.06
N PRO A 544 38.54 34.56 6.42
CA PRO A 544 38.18 35.58 7.40
C PRO A 544 36.84 36.29 7.08
N PRO A 545 36.10 36.77 8.10
CA PRO A 545 34.77 37.39 7.94
C PRO A 545 34.69 38.47 6.86
N LYS A 546 35.73 39.29 6.72
CA LYS A 546 35.81 40.37 5.71
C LYS A 546 35.71 39.89 4.25
N TYR A 547 35.93 38.61 3.98
CA TYR A 547 35.79 38.03 2.63
C TYR A 547 34.44 37.32 2.44
N GLN A 548 33.70 37.05 3.50
CA GLN A 548 32.41 36.35 3.46
C GLN A 548 31.31 37.23 2.85
N ASP A 549 31.38 38.56 3.05
CA ASP A 549 30.43 39.52 2.47
C ASP A 549 30.45 39.57 0.93
N PHE A 550 31.55 39.11 0.31
CA PHE A 550 31.71 39.10 -1.15
C PHE A 550 31.30 37.77 -1.79
N VAL A 551 30.94 36.77 -0.98
CA VAL A 551 30.55 35.44 -1.46
C VAL A 551 29.06 35.47 -1.80
N PRO A 552 28.65 35.08 -3.02
CA PRO A 552 27.22 34.94 -3.34
C PRO A 552 26.56 33.83 -2.51
N ASP A 553 25.26 33.95 -2.24
CA ASP A 553 24.44 32.95 -1.54
C ASP A 553 24.20 31.70 -2.41
N VAL A 554 25.28 30.96 -2.69
CA VAL A 554 25.24 29.72 -3.46
C VAL A 554 24.87 28.56 -2.56
N VAL A 555 23.84 27.83 -2.97
CA VAL A 555 23.38 26.60 -2.34
C VAL A 555 23.71 25.45 -3.27
N ILE A 556 24.63 24.59 -2.84
CA ILE A 556 24.88 23.31 -3.51
C ILE A 556 23.73 22.38 -3.11
N ASN A 557 22.92 22.01 -4.09
CA ASN A 557 21.74 21.16 -3.93
C ASN A 557 21.94 19.77 -4.54
N LYS A 558 23.08 19.55 -5.22
CA LYS A 558 23.49 18.25 -5.72
C LYS A 558 24.99 18.07 -5.54
N LEU A 559 25.38 16.99 -4.89
CA LEU A 559 26.76 16.54 -4.77
C LEU A 559 26.70 15.03 -4.65
N GLU A 560 27.23 14.32 -5.63
CA GLU A 560 27.24 12.87 -5.67
C GLU A 560 28.50 12.41 -6.40
N ALA A 561 29.14 11.38 -5.87
CA ALA A 561 30.26 10.71 -6.50
C ALA A 561 30.10 9.21 -6.32
N GLY A 562 30.47 8.46 -7.34
CA GLY A 562 30.38 7.01 -7.32
C GLY A 562 31.47 6.35 -8.14
N PHE A 563 31.82 5.14 -7.76
CA PHE A 563 32.70 4.30 -8.57
C PHE A 563 32.44 2.81 -8.32
N GLU A 564 32.68 2.02 -9.36
CA GLU A 564 32.51 0.57 -9.38
C GLU A 564 33.86 -0.11 -9.56
N THR A 565 34.06 -1.24 -8.88
CA THR A 565 35.31 -2.03 -8.95
C THR A 565 35.17 -3.30 -9.80
N GLY A 566 33.97 -3.58 -10.31
CA GLY A 566 33.69 -4.73 -11.18
C GLY A 566 34.28 -4.58 -12.57
N THR A 567 33.73 -5.35 -13.52
CA THR A 567 34.15 -5.31 -14.94
C THR A 567 33.98 -3.93 -15.58
N SER A 568 32.92 -3.19 -15.24
CA SER A 568 32.62 -1.84 -15.75
C SER A 568 33.69 -0.80 -15.39
N LYS A 569 34.31 -0.94 -14.21
CA LYS A 569 35.22 0.04 -13.58
C LYS A 569 34.72 1.49 -13.71
N SER A 570 33.40 1.66 -13.69
CA SER A 570 32.74 2.91 -13.98
C SER A 570 32.95 3.90 -12.84
N TYR A 571 32.89 5.20 -13.14
CA TYR A 571 32.76 6.22 -12.10
C TYR A 571 31.87 7.34 -12.59
N ASP A 572 31.25 8.02 -11.65
CA ASP A 572 30.41 9.16 -11.93
C ASP A 572 30.58 10.24 -10.85
N PHE A 573 30.36 11.49 -11.26
CA PHE A 573 30.42 12.64 -10.39
C PHE A 573 29.39 13.67 -10.84
N SER A 574 28.63 14.20 -9.90
CA SER A 574 27.68 15.28 -10.14
C SER A 574 27.81 16.35 -9.07
N ILE A 575 27.90 17.61 -9.49
CA ILE A 575 27.80 18.76 -8.60
C ILE A 575 26.89 19.82 -9.21
N GLY A 576 25.93 20.28 -8.43
CA GLY A 576 24.96 21.28 -8.85
C GLY A 576 24.71 22.29 -7.74
N GLY A 577 24.55 23.55 -8.12
CA GLY A 577 24.22 24.61 -7.17
C GLY A 577 23.48 25.76 -7.82
N GLU A 578 22.74 26.47 -6.99
CA GLU A 578 21.88 27.59 -7.38
C GLU A 578 22.07 28.78 -6.45
N TRP A 579 21.93 29.99 -6.98
CA TRP A 579 21.92 31.22 -6.18
C TRP A 579 21.03 32.27 -6.80
N LYS A 580 20.61 33.22 -5.96
CA LYS A 580 19.77 34.35 -6.37
C LYS A 580 20.59 35.63 -6.39
N ILE A 581 20.46 36.39 -7.48
CA ILE A 581 20.87 37.79 -7.53
C ILE A 581 19.65 38.62 -7.15
N GLU A 582 19.59 39.07 -5.88
CA GLU A 582 18.45 39.80 -5.35
C GLU A 582 18.14 41.08 -6.13
N THR A 583 19.18 41.84 -6.51
CA THR A 583 19.06 43.12 -7.24
C THR A 583 18.34 42.97 -8.59
N LEU A 584 18.42 41.79 -9.20
CA LEU A 584 17.82 41.50 -10.51
C LEU A 584 16.64 40.51 -10.41
N ASN A 585 16.28 40.08 -9.19
CA ASN A 585 15.34 38.98 -8.95
C ASN A 585 15.57 37.77 -9.88
N THR A 586 16.85 37.40 -10.05
CA THR A 586 17.31 36.44 -11.04
C THR A 586 17.92 35.23 -10.35
N THR A 587 17.62 34.03 -10.83
CA THR A 587 18.23 32.78 -10.36
C THR A 587 19.31 32.35 -11.34
N ILE A 588 20.49 31.98 -10.83
CA ILE A 588 21.53 31.32 -11.60
C ILE A 588 21.68 29.91 -11.05
N GLY A 589 21.80 28.94 -11.95
CA GLY A 589 22.16 27.58 -11.57
C GLY A 589 23.23 27.01 -12.49
N ALA A 590 24.02 26.11 -11.93
CA ALA A 590 25.03 25.35 -12.66
C ALA A 590 24.97 23.89 -12.23
N LEU A 591 25.20 22.99 -13.19
CA LEU A 591 25.30 21.55 -12.97
C LEU A 591 26.44 21.01 -13.80
N VAL A 592 27.31 20.23 -13.18
CA VAL A 592 28.35 19.46 -13.84
C VAL A 592 28.09 18.00 -13.55
N THR A 593 28.04 17.18 -14.60
CA THR A 593 27.95 15.72 -14.52
C THR A 593 29.07 15.12 -15.34
N ILE A 594 29.76 14.13 -14.79
CA ILE A 594 30.82 13.38 -15.46
C ILE A 594 30.51 11.89 -15.24
N ARG A 595 30.66 11.09 -16.28
CA ARG A 595 30.55 9.63 -16.22
C ARG A 595 31.66 9.00 -17.04
N SER A 596 32.18 7.89 -16.55
CA SER A 596 33.16 7.07 -17.25
C SER A 596 32.75 5.62 -17.19
N THR A 597 32.92 4.92 -18.30
CA THR A 597 32.71 3.48 -18.41
C THR A 597 33.88 2.83 -19.14
N LEU A 598 34.12 1.54 -18.87
CA LEU A 598 35.07 0.74 -19.63
C LEU A 598 34.33 -0.09 -20.68
N GLU A 599 34.57 0.18 -21.96
CA GLU A 599 34.04 -0.60 -23.09
C GLU A 599 35.21 -1.16 -23.90
N ASP A 600 35.25 -2.49 -24.11
CA ASP A 600 36.33 -3.17 -24.85
C ASP A 600 37.75 -2.77 -24.37
N GLU A 601 37.98 -2.81 -23.06
CA GLU A 601 39.22 -2.39 -22.37
C GLU A 601 39.62 -0.91 -22.58
N THR A 602 38.80 -0.13 -23.26
CA THR A 602 39.04 1.29 -23.53
C THR A 602 38.13 2.13 -22.64
N ARG A 603 38.71 3.12 -21.97
CA ARG A 603 37.93 4.05 -21.14
C ARG A 603 37.19 5.02 -22.04
N LYS A 604 35.88 5.14 -21.81
CA LYS A 604 35.02 6.12 -22.45
C LYS A 604 34.50 7.11 -21.42
N ASP A 605 34.83 8.38 -21.61
CA ASP A 605 34.43 9.44 -20.72
C ASP A 605 33.36 10.32 -21.40
N GLU A 606 32.29 10.62 -20.67
CA GLU A 606 31.26 11.56 -21.09
C GLU A 606 31.01 12.59 -19.99
N GLY A 607 30.63 13.80 -20.37
CA GLY A 607 30.30 14.83 -19.42
C GLY A 607 29.33 15.86 -19.96
N GLU A 608 28.64 16.51 -19.03
CA GLU A 608 27.65 17.53 -19.26
C GLU A 608 27.90 18.69 -18.30
N VAL A 609 28.09 19.89 -18.84
CA VAL A 609 28.13 21.14 -18.07
C VAL A 609 26.92 21.96 -18.50
N GLN A 610 26.03 22.21 -17.56
CA GLN A 610 24.83 23.01 -17.75
C GLN A 610 24.92 24.28 -16.89
N GLY A 611 24.52 25.40 -17.45
CA GLY A 611 24.24 26.63 -16.73
C GLY A 611 22.91 27.20 -17.16
N PHE A 612 22.18 27.84 -16.24
CA PHE A 612 20.98 28.59 -16.59
C PHE A 612 20.91 29.92 -15.87
N LEU A 613 20.24 30.88 -16.51
CA LEU A 613 19.89 32.19 -15.99
C LEU A 613 18.38 32.36 -16.13
N ARG A 614 17.67 32.51 -15.02
CA ARG A 614 16.21 32.63 -15.00
C ARG A 614 15.75 33.95 -14.39
N PHE A 615 14.96 34.70 -15.15
CA PHE A 615 14.34 35.96 -14.74
C PHE A 615 12.86 35.74 -14.41
N GLY A 616 12.47 36.02 -13.16
CA GLY A 616 11.08 35.89 -12.71
C GLY A 616 10.57 34.45 -12.59
N GLY A 617 9.65 34.23 -11.64
CA GLY A 617 8.97 32.96 -11.36
C GLY A 617 9.84 31.78 -10.92
N SER A 618 9.17 30.71 -10.48
CA SER A 618 9.75 29.40 -10.18
C SER A 618 9.69 28.47 -11.41
N ALA A 619 10.24 27.26 -11.33
CA ALA A 619 10.22 26.30 -12.44
C ALA A 619 8.80 26.05 -13.01
N ASP A 620 7.78 26.25 -12.18
CA ASP A 620 6.38 25.96 -12.49
C ASP A 620 5.52 27.22 -12.74
N GLU A 621 6.02 28.42 -12.44
CA GLU A 621 5.22 29.68 -12.44
C GLU A 621 5.48 30.58 -13.66
N GLY A 622 6.22 30.09 -14.65
CA GLY A 622 6.63 30.85 -15.83
C GLY A 622 7.80 31.81 -15.54
N GLY A 623 8.54 32.19 -16.58
CA GLY A 623 9.75 33.00 -16.47
C GLY A 623 10.57 32.96 -17.76
N LEU A 624 11.57 33.85 -17.86
CA LEU A 624 12.50 33.85 -18.98
C LEU A 624 13.77 33.09 -18.58
N GLU A 625 13.99 31.91 -19.17
CA GLU A 625 15.18 31.10 -18.92
C GLU A 625 16.09 31.08 -20.15
N LEU A 626 17.36 31.42 -19.94
CA LEU A 626 18.45 31.14 -20.86
C LEU A 626 19.23 29.96 -20.29
N LYS A 627 19.28 28.85 -21.03
CA LYS A 627 20.01 27.65 -20.64
C LYS A 627 21.10 27.35 -21.65
N VAL A 628 22.29 27.03 -21.14
CA VAL A 628 23.46 26.64 -21.92
C VAL A 628 23.93 25.28 -21.44
N THR A 629 24.06 24.33 -22.35
CA THR A 629 24.50 22.96 -22.05
C THR A 629 25.65 22.60 -22.97
N ALA A 630 26.77 22.17 -22.41
CA ALA A 630 27.90 21.62 -23.14
C ALA A 630 27.99 20.12 -22.82
N LYS A 631 27.72 19.27 -23.80
CA LYS A 631 27.91 17.82 -23.73
C LYS A 631 29.18 17.44 -24.45
N PHE A 632 29.98 16.55 -23.89
CA PHE A 632 31.22 16.11 -24.50
C PHE A 632 31.46 14.63 -24.23
N ASN A 633 32.13 13.98 -25.18
CA ASN A 633 32.72 12.66 -25.03
C ASN A 633 34.05 12.62 -25.79
N ASP A 634 34.69 11.45 -25.87
CA ASP A 634 35.98 11.28 -26.55
C ASP A 634 35.97 11.65 -28.05
N GLU A 635 34.80 11.60 -28.70
CA GLU A 635 34.67 11.77 -30.15
C GLU A 635 34.07 13.13 -30.56
N SER A 636 33.31 13.77 -29.67
CA SER A 636 32.47 14.90 -30.03
C SER A 636 32.21 15.87 -28.88
N LYS A 637 31.96 17.14 -29.24
CA LYS A 637 31.49 18.20 -28.35
C LYS A 637 30.24 18.83 -28.93
N THR A 638 29.21 18.96 -28.11
CA THR A 638 27.93 19.55 -28.50
C THR A 638 27.57 20.68 -27.54
N TYR A 639 27.45 21.89 -28.04
CA TYR A 639 26.95 23.04 -27.29
C TYR A 639 25.49 23.28 -27.67
N ILE A 640 24.62 23.41 -26.68
CA ILE A 640 23.19 23.62 -26.83
C ILE A 640 22.84 24.90 -26.09
N PHE A 641 22.26 25.86 -26.81
CA PHE A 641 21.77 27.12 -26.25
C PHE A 641 20.25 27.13 -26.41
N GLU A 642 19.54 27.28 -25.31
CA GLU A 642 18.08 27.27 -25.25
C GLU A 642 17.58 28.61 -24.72
N PHE A 643 16.73 29.28 -25.49
CA PHE A 643 16.16 30.57 -25.12
C PHE A 643 14.84 30.81 -25.85
N LEU A 644 13.77 31.18 -25.13
CA LEU A 644 12.45 31.47 -25.73
C LEU A 644 11.89 30.34 -26.62
N GLY A 645 12.22 29.09 -26.30
CA GLY A 645 11.85 27.92 -27.11
C GLY A 645 12.68 27.74 -28.38
N TRP A 646 13.68 28.58 -28.63
CA TRP A 646 14.68 28.36 -29.67
C TRP A 646 15.83 27.52 -29.13
N THR A 647 16.34 26.63 -29.95
CA THR A 647 17.50 25.79 -29.64
C THR A 647 18.55 25.98 -30.72
N ALA A 648 19.73 26.48 -30.33
CA ALA A 648 20.91 26.47 -31.17
C ALA A 648 21.84 25.34 -30.71
N THR A 649 22.17 24.41 -31.60
CA THR A 649 23.05 23.28 -31.35
C THR A 649 24.29 23.37 -32.22
N LEU A 650 25.46 23.56 -31.62
CA LEU A 650 26.76 23.45 -32.29
C LEU A 650 27.33 22.06 -31.98
N LYS A 651 27.27 21.16 -32.96
CA LYS A 651 27.91 19.84 -32.88
C LYS A 651 29.26 19.89 -33.59
N SER A 652 30.30 19.45 -32.91
CA SER A 652 31.66 19.32 -33.42
C SER A 652 32.12 17.89 -33.22
N ASP A 653 32.34 17.15 -34.30
CA ASP A 653 33.00 15.85 -34.28
C ASP A 653 34.29 15.86 -35.14
N ALA A 654 34.99 14.73 -35.21
CA ALA A 654 36.26 14.61 -35.94
C ALA A 654 36.14 14.82 -37.47
N LYS A 655 34.94 14.75 -38.04
CA LYS A 655 34.70 14.80 -39.50
C LYS A 655 33.96 16.06 -39.94
N GLU A 656 33.03 16.55 -39.13
CA GLU A 656 32.16 17.66 -39.48
C GLU A 656 31.85 18.54 -38.26
N LYS A 657 31.71 19.84 -38.51
CA LYS A 657 31.14 20.79 -37.56
C LYS A 657 29.85 21.33 -38.14
N THR A 658 28.77 21.25 -37.37
CA THR A 658 27.44 21.68 -37.79
C THR A 658 26.80 22.55 -36.72
N LEU A 659 26.33 23.74 -37.11
CA LEU A 659 25.53 24.64 -36.30
C LEU A 659 24.08 24.56 -36.77
N THR A 660 23.17 24.16 -35.89
CA THR A 660 21.74 24.01 -36.18
C THR A 660 20.92 24.93 -35.28
N PHE A 661 20.08 25.77 -35.85
CA PHE A 661 19.10 26.58 -35.13
C PHE A 661 17.71 26.05 -35.43
N LYS A 662 16.95 25.73 -34.40
CA LYS A 662 15.55 25.30 -34.49
C LYS A 662 14.69 26.19 -33.62
N ALA A 663 13.56 26.63 -34.16
CA ALA A 663 12.53 27.24 -33.34
C ALA A 663 11.63 26.16 -32.73
N GLY A 664 11.14 26.40 -31.53
CA GLY A 664 10.21 25.52 -30.84
C GLY A 664 8.82 25.55 -31.46
N ASN A 665 7.94 24.67 -30.99
CA ASN A 665 6.57 24.53 -31.49
C ASN A 665 5.63 25.66 -31.01
N ARG A 666 6.06 26.92 -31.16
CA ARG A 666 5.28 28.12 -30.85
C ARG A 666 5.03 28.92 -32.12
N SER A 667 3.95 29.67 -32.13
CA SER A 667 3.68 30.70 -33.12
C SER A 667 4.38 32.01 -32.77
N LEU A 668 4.48 32.93 -33.74
CA LEU A 668 5.03 34.27 -33.51
C LEU A 668 4.24 35.02 -32.43
N GLY A 669 2.91 34.88 -32.42
CA GLY A 669 2.09 35.53 -31.40
C GLY A 669 2.28 34.92 -30.00
N GLU A 670 2.38 33.59 -29.87
CA GLU A 670 2.69 32.94 -28.58
C GLU A 670 4.07 33.32 -28.04
N MET A 671 5.06 33.58 -28.91
CA MET A 671 6.36 34.12 -28.47
C MET A 671 6.24 35.53 -27.88
N ILE A 672 5.41 36.39 -28.48
CA ILE A 672 5.14 37.74 -27.98
C ILE A 672 4.43 37.65 -26.62
N GLU A 673 3.43 36.77 -26.49
CA GLU A 673 2.74 36.52 -25.22
C GLU A 673 3.71 36.06 -24.12
N VAL A 674 4.68 35.19 -24.44
CA VAL A 674 5.72 34.74 -23.50
C VAL A 674 6.62 35.89 -23.06
N LEU A 675 7.04 36.75 -23.98
CA LEU A 675 7.85 37.94 -23.65
C LEU A 675 7.08 38.92 -22.76
N ILE A 676 5.80 39.15 -23.04
CA ILE A 676 4.93 40.02 -22.25
C ILE A 676 4.72 39.44 -20.84
N ASN A 677 4.43 38.14 -20.74
CA ASN A 677 4.23 37.45 -19.46
C ASN A 677 5.53 37.35 -18.64
N ALA A 678 6.71 37.38 -19.27
CA ALA A 678 7.99 37.48 -18.56
C ALA A 678 8.22 38.86 -17.93
N VAL A 679 7.68 39.94 -18.53
CA VAL A 679 7.77 41.32 -18.01
C VAL A 679 6.69 41.59 -16.96
N ILE A 680 5.53 40.94 -17.06
CA ILE A 680 4.43 41.03 -16.09
C ILE A 680 4.06 39.62 -15.60
N PRO A 681 4.79 39.09 -14.61
CA PRO A 681 4.54 37.74 -14.10
C PRO A 681 3.09 37.56 -13.64
N GLY A 682 2.40 36.54 -14.14
CA GLY A 682 1.03 36.18 -13.76
C GLY A 682 -0.11 36.86 -14.54
N ALA A 683 0.17 37.68 -15.56
CA ALA A 683 -0.85 38.48 -16.24
C ALA A 683 -1.69 37.75 -17.32
N ASP A 684 -1.37 36.49 -17.70
CA ASP A 684 -2.01 35.70 -18.79
C ASP A 684 -2.42 36.56 -20.01
N ILE A 685 -1.50 37.41 -20.49
CA ILE A 685 -1.80 38.37 -21.55
C ILE A 685 -1.81 37.65 -22.90
N LYS A 686 -2.93 37.74 -23.61
CA LYS A 686 -3.14 37.17 -24.95
C LYS A 686 -3.32 38.25 -26.00
N LEU A 687 -2.88 37.99 -27.22
CA LEU A 687 -3.06 38.92 -28.34
C LEU A 687 -4.54 38.97 -28.75
N ALA A 688 -5.18 40.13 -28.57
CA ALA A 688 -6.54 40.37 -29.04
C ALA A 688 -6.60 40.57 -30.57
N ALA A 689 -7.77 40.34 -31.16
CA ALA A 689 -7.98 40.65 -32.58
C ALA A 689 -7.75 42.16 -32.86
N PRO A 690 -7.15 42.54 -33.99
CA PRO A 690 -6.75 41.70 -35.13
C PRO A 690 -5.36 41.02 -34.99
N TRP A 691 -4.62 41.31 -33.92
CA TRP A 691 -3.23 40.84 -33.72
C TRP A 691 -3.12 39.34 -33.41
N SER A 692 -4.20 38.70 -33.02
CA SER A 692 -4.29 37.23 -32.90
C SER A 692 -3.95 36.49 -34.20
N VAL A 693 -3.94 37.17 -35.35
CA VAL A 693 -3.42 36.61 -36.62
C VAL A 693 -1.96 36.16 -36.50
N LEU A 694 -1.15 36.77 -35.63
CA LEU A 694 0.23 36.36 -35.39
C LEU A 694 0.33 34.95 -34.76
N ASN A 695 -0.73 34.47 -34.11
CA ASN A 695 -0.83 33.09 -33.62
C ASN A 695 -0.96 32.05 -34.75
N SER A 696 -1.29 32.49 -35.98
CA SER A 696 -1.41 31.61 -37.15
C SER A 696 -0.09 31.38 -37.88
N ILE A 697 1.00 32.04 -37.48
CA ILE A 697 2.33 31.91 -38.07
C ILE A 697 3.15 30.93 -37.22
N PRO A 698 3.21 29.63 -37.58
CA PRO A 698 3.94 28.64 -36.81
C PRO A 698 5.45 28.84 -36.99
N LEU A 699 6.22 28.87 -35.91
CA LEU A 699 7.69 28.91 -36.00
C LEU A 699 8.32 27.52 -35.92
N GLY A 700 7.59 26.51 -35.43
CA GLY A 700 8.14 25.17 -35.17
C GLY A 700 8.71 24.40 -36.36
N SER A 701 8.48 24.87 -37.59
CA SER A 701 9.08 24.32 -38.82
C SER A 701 10.36 25.04 -39.25
N PHE A 702 10.75 26.11 -38.55
CA PHE A 702 11.96 26.88 -38.85
C PHE A 702 13.20 26.10 -38.40
N ASN A 703 14.05 25.79 -39.37
CA ASN A 703 15.32 25.10 -39.15
C ASN A 703 16.40 25.70 -40.05
N PHE A 704 17.50 26.15 -39.45
CA PHE A 704 18.66 26.68 -40.16
C PHE A 704 19.90 25.88 -39.78
N VAL A 705 20.63 25.38 -40.76
CA VAL A 705 21.79 24.50 -40.56
C VAL A 705 22.98 25.06 -41.32
N VAL A 706 24.13 25.18 -40.68
CA VAL A 706 25.41 25.58 -41.28
C VAL A 706 26.41 24.47 -41.06
N THR A 707 27.05 23.99 -42.12
CA THR A 707 28.14 23.01 -42.07
C THR A 707 29.44 23.73 -42.37
N PHE A 708 30.46 23.52 -41.55
CA PHE A 708 31.78 24.15 -41.70
C PHE A 708 32.79 23.20 -42.34
N ASP A 709 33.77 23.75 -43.04
CA ASP A 709 34.88 23.00 -43.62
C ASP A 709 35.92 22.63 -42.54
N PRO A 710 36.14 21.33 -42.27
CA PRO A 710 37.12 20.89 -41.27
C PRO A 710 38.58 21.15 -41.68
N ASP A 711 38.87 21.29 -42.98
CA ASP A 711 40.23 21.49 -43.51
C ASP A 711 40.64 22.97 -43.60
N SER A 712 39.70 23.89 -43.34
CA SER A 712 39.92 25.34 -43.33
C SER A 712 40.50 25.81 -41.98
N PRO A 713 41.65 26.53 -41.94
CA PRO A 713 42.25 27.03 -40.70
C PRO A 713 41.35 28.00 -39.91
N ASP A 714 40.44 28.71 -40.59
CA ASP A 714 39.50 29.65 -39.98
C ASP A 714 38.07 29.09 -39.80
N TYR A 715 37.87 27.78 -40.01
CA TYR A 715 36.55 27.12 -40.00
C TYR A 715 35.52 27.86 -40.87
N SER A 716 35.86 28.11 -42.13
CA SER A 716 34.94 28.77 -43.07
C SER A 716 33.68 27.91 -43.30
N PRO A 717 32.49 28.49 -43.46
CA PRO A 717 31.29 27.73 -43.82
C PRO A 717 31.51 26.99 -45.15
N LYS A 718 31.07 25.73 -45.24
CA LYS A 718 31.02 24.94 -46.49
C LYS A 718 29.65 25.08 -47.16
N SER A 719 28.59 25.04 -46.36
CA SER A 719 27.21 25.21 -46.82
C SER A 719 26.31 25.73 -45.72
N ALA A 720 25.21 26.39 -46.10
CA ALA A 720 24.14 26.76 -45.20
C ALA A 720 22.79 26.42 -45.82
N SER A 721 21.85 25.88 -45.04
CA SER A 721 20.50 25.55 -45.47
C SER A 721 19.46 26.07 -44.49
N LEU A 722 18.45 26.78 -44.98
CA LEU A 722 17.24 27.15 -44.26
C LEU A 722 16.09 26.32 -44.79
N THR A 723 15.24 25.80 -43.91
CA THR A 723 13.95 25.20 -44.25
C THR A 723 12.87 25.78 -43.34
N TYR A 724 11.72 26.12 -43.90
CA TYR A 724 10.62 26.69 -43.13
C TYR A 724 9.27 26.37 -43.80
N GLU A 725 8.27 25.97 -43.01
CA GLU A 725 6.91 25.68 -43.48
C GLU A 725 5.91 26.69 -42.91
N PRO A 726 5.80 27.89 -43.52
CA PRO A 726 4.97 28.96 -42.97
C PRO A 726 3.48 28.78 -43.22
N LYS A 727 3.08 27.93 -44.18
CA LYS A 727 1.68 27.69 -44.59
C LYS A 727 0.90 28.97 -44.90
N ILE A 728 1.55 29.92 -45.57
CA ILE A 728 0.97 31.23 -45.89
C ILE A 728 0.01 31.07 -47.08
N ASN A 729 -1.19 31.63 -46.94
CA ASN A 729 -2.16 31.73 -48.03
C ASN A 729 -2.34 33.20 -48.42
N LEU A 730 -1.86 33.58 -49.61
CA LEU A 730 -1.95 34.91 -50.19
C LEU A 730 -3.18 35.06 -51.12
N GLY A 731 -4.09 34.08 -51.14
CA GLY A 731 -5.28 34.06 -51.99
C GLY A 731 -4.99 33.59 -53.43
N PHE A 732 -3.96 34.12 -54.08
CA PHE A 732 -3.51 33.73 -55.42
C PHE A 732 -2.31 32.76 -55.41
N ALA A 733 -1.62 32.66 -54.27
CA ALA A 733 -0.53 31.72 -54.04
C ALA A 733 -0.60 31.17 -52.61
N GLN A 734 -0.35 29.86 -52.48
CA GLN A 734 -0.21 29.15 -51.22
C GLN A 734 1.23 28.67 -51.12
N ILE A 735 1.95 29.11 -50.09
CA ILE A 735 3.33 28.73 -49.83
C ILE A 735 3.34 27.85 -48.59
N ASP A 736 3.43 26.54 -48.82
CA ASP A 736 3.43 25.57 -47.72
C ASP A 736 4.84 25.36 -47.15
N ALA A 737 5.86 25.35 -48.02
CA ALA A 737 7.26 25.17 -47.61
C ALA A 737 8.24 25.93 -48.50
N ILE A 738 9.25 26.53 -47.86
CA ILE A 738 10.37 27.22 -48.51
C ILE A 738 11.69 26.64 -48.00
N ALA A 739 12.72 26.71 -48.85
CA ALA A 739 14.10 26.43 -48.49
C ALA A 739 15.05 27.44 -49.11
N LEU A 740 16.17 27.71 -48.44
CA LEU A 740 17.30 28.48 -48.96
C LEU A 740 18.54 27.61 -48.81
N GLU A 741 19.30 27.40 -49.87
CA GLU A 741 20.55 26.62 -49.86
C GLU A 741 21.69 27.48 -50.39
N TYR A 742 22.77 27.58 -49.63
CA TYR A 742 24.01 28.22 -50.02
C TYR A 742 25.13 27.18 -50.03
N VAL A 743 25.81 27.05 -51.16
CA VAL A 743 26.95 26.13 -51.33
C VAL A 743 28.17 26.91 -51.78
N VAL A 744 29.18 26.99 -50.92
CA VAL A 744 30.34 27.89 -51.12
C VAL A 744 31.14 27.54 -52.36
N GLU A 745 31.33 26.25 -52.67
CA GLU A 745 32.07 25.80 -53.87
C GLU A 745 31.49 26.34 -55.19
N THR A 746 30.18 26.58 -55.23
CA THR A 746 29.48 27.08 -56.42
C THR A 746 29.15 28.56 -56.35
N GLU A 747 29.36 29.17 -55.18
CA GLU A 747 28.89 30.51 -54.80
C GLU A 747 27.39 30.78 -55.04
N LYS A 748 26.56 29.75 -55.27
CA LYS A 748 25.12 29.91 -55.56
C LYS A 748 24.31 30.04 -54.28
N VAL A 749 23.31 30.93 -54.29
CA VAL A 749 22.32 31.09 -53.22
C VAL A 749 20.97 30.70 -53.77
N LEU A 750 20.59 29.43 -53.64
CA LEU A 750 19.36 28.89 -54.22
C LEU A 750 18.18 29.09 -53.27
N PHE A 751 17.22 29.93 -53.64
CA PHE A 751 15.92 29.98 -52.98
C PHE A 751 14.98 29.00 -53.67
N LYS A 752 14.23 28.22 -52.88
CA LYS A 752 13.30 27.18 -53.35
C LYS A 752 11.94 27.31 -52.68
N VAL A 753 10.87 27.28 -53.46
CA VAL A 753 9.54 26.90 -52.95
C VAL A 753 9.39 25.40 -53.19
N THR A 754 9.39 24.62 -52.12
CA THR A 754 9.42 23.14 -52.19
C THR A 754 8.03 22.51 -52.12
N LYS A 755 7.04 23.26 -51.61
CA LYS A 755 5.64 22.83 -51.56
C LYS A 755 4.69 24.03 -51.56
N GLY A 756 3.64 23.96 -52.35
CA GLY A 756 2.62 25.00 -52.40
C GLY A 756 1.76 24.93 -53.65
N ARG A 757 1.04 26.02 -53.92
CA ARG A 757 0.23 26.18 -55.13
C ARG A 757 0.30 27.63 -55.61
N PHE A 758 0.62 27.86 -56.88
CA PHE A 758 0.45 29.16 -57.52
C PHE A 758 -0.70 29.05 -58.50
N LEU A 759 -1.77 29.84 -58.30
CA LEU A 759 -3.01 29.73 -59.06
C LEU A 759 -3.55 28.29 -59.10
N THR A 760 -3.57 27.66 -60.28
CA THR A 760 -3.99 26.26 -60.50
C THR A 760 -2.85 25.25 -60.46
N GLU A 761 -1.59 25.69 -60.47
CA GLU A 761 -0.42 24.81 -60.55
C GLU A 761 0.10 24.46 -59.16
N THR A 762 0.32 23.16 -58.92
CA THR A 762 0.82 22.65 -57.64
C THR A 762 2.33 22.48 -57.71
N ILE A 763 3.03 23.08 -56.74
CA ILE A 763 4.46 22.92 -56.54
C ILE A 763 4.68 21.81 -55.52
N GLY A 764 5.59 20.89 -55.83
CA GLY A 764 5.93 19.78 -54.95
C GLY A 764 7.42 19.45 -54.95
N PRO A 765 7.86 18.57 -54.02
CA PRO A 765 9.30 18.34 -53.77
C PRO A 765 10.09 17.82 -54.97
N GLN A 766 9.42 17.20 -55.95
CA GLN A 766 10.03 16.64 -57.16
C GLN A 766 10.20 17.67 -58.29
N ASN A 767 9.53 18.83 -58.19
CA ASN A 767 9.66 19.94 -59.14
C ASN A 767 9.53 21.27 -58.36
N PRO A 768 10.52 21.61 -57.53
CA PRO A 768 10.50 22.85 -56.76
C PRO A 768 10.68 24.06 -57.68
N LEU A 769 10.09 25.20 -57.30
CA LEU A 769 10.39 26.48 -57.95
C LEU A 769 11.69 27.01 -57.36
N GLU A 770 12.79 26.97 -58.11
CA GLU A 770 14.13 27.34 -57.63
C GLU A 770 14.82 28.39 -58.49
N TRP A 771 15.59 29.28 -57.86
CA TRP A 771 16.44 30.26 -58.54
C TRP A 771 17.61 30.70 -57.68
N ASP A 772 18.66 31.22 -58.31
CA ASP A 772 19.78 31.84 -57.61
C ASP A 772 19.46 33.30 -57.28
N VAL A 773 19.43 33.65 -55.99
CA VAL A 773 19.11 35.00 -55.51
C VAL A 773 20.16 36.03 -55.95
N LYS A 774 21.38 35.59 -56.29
CA LYS A 774 22.44 36.47 -56.82
C LYS A 774 22.19 36.92 -58.27
N ASP A 775 21.26 36.28 -58.99
CA ASP A 775 20.90 36.60 -60.37
C ASP A 775 19.38 36.88 -60.45
N PRO A 776 18.92 38.04 -59.95
CA PRO A 776 17.50 38.35 -59.81
C PRO A 776 16.75 38.34 -61.15
N ASP A 777 17.44 38.56 -62.28
CA ASP A 777 16.88 38.52 -63.63
C ASP A 777 16.46 37.10 -64.06
N LYS A 778 16.92 36.06 -63.35
CA LYS A 778 16.53 34.65 -63.55
C LYS A 778 15.44 34.17 -62.60
N THR A 779 14.87 35.06 -61.79
CA THR A 779 13.70 34.72 -60.95
C THR A 779 12.56 34.24 -61.85
N PRO A 780 12.01 33.03 -61.65
CA PRO A 780 10.92 32.50 -62.45
C PRO A 780 9.72 33.44 -62.41
N ALA A 781 9.23 33.83 -63.59
CA ALA A 781 7.96 34.56 -63.69
C ALA A 781 6.82 33.68 -63.15
N VAL A 782 5.94 34.26 -62.35
CA VAL A 782 4.80 33.55 -61.78
C VAL A 782 3.95 32.97 -62.92
N PRO A 783 3.60 31.67 -62.95
CA PRO A 783 2.82 31.10 -64.04
C PRO A 783 1.44 31.76 -64.08
N GLY A 784 1.12 32.51 -65.14
CA GLY A 784 -0.24 33.02 -65.39
C GLY A 784 -0.35 34.46 -65.90
N GLU A 785 0.61 35.34 -65.65
CA GLU A 785 0.79 36.66 -66.28
C GLU A 785 2.10 37.24 -65.73
N GLY A 786 2.84 38.04 -66.52
CA GLY A 786 4.20 38.49 -66.21
C GLY A 786 4.40 39.28 -64.90
N SER A 787 5.55 39.96 -64.78
CA SER A 787 6.08 40.65 -63.58
C SER A 787 5.24 41.80 -62.98
N GLU A 788 3.93 41.85 -63.20
CA GLU A 788 3.06 43.01 -62.95
C GLU A 788 1.90 42.72 -61.96
N LEU A 789 1.97 41.64 -61.18
CA LEU A 789 0.96 41.32 -60.14
C LEU A 789 1.17 42.11 -58.84
N PHE A 790 2.43 42.41 -58.49
CA PHE A 790 2.82 43.18 -57.32
C PHE A 790 4.02 44.07 -57.66
N LYS A 791 3.80 45.38 -57.77
CA LYS A 791 4.86 46.36 -58.01
C LYS A 791 5.10 47.17 -56.75
N LEU A 792 6.19 46.89 -56.03
CA LEU A 792 6.65 47.72 -54.92
C LEU A 792 7.29 48.99 -55.49
N THR A 793 6.64 50.12 -55.33
CA THR A 793 7.11 51.41 -55.85
C THR A 793 8.03 52.11 -54.85
N PHE A 794 7.81 51.90 -53.55
CA PHE A 794 8.58 52.53 -52.49
C PHE A 794 8.53 51.70 -51.19
N LEU A 795 9.67 51.55 -50.52
CA LEU A 795 9.77 51.06 -49.15
C LEU A 795 10.77 51.94 -48.38
N GLY A 796 10.28 52.64 -47.36
CA GLY A 796 11.08 53.38 -46.40
C GLY A 796 10.85 52.83 -45.01
N MET A 797 11.90 52.37 -44.34
CA MET A 797 11.82 51.80 -43.00
C MET A 797 13.06 52.21 -42.20
N GLY A 798 12.84 52.86 -41.06
CA GLY A 798 13.92 53.16 -40.11
C GLY A 798 13.43 54.01 -38.95
N GLN A 799 14.24 54.03 -37.89
CA GLN A 799 14.09 54.95 -36.77
C GLN A 799 14.74 56.30 -37.13
N HIS A 800 14.16 57.41 -36.69
CA HIS A 800 14.62 58.76 -36.96
C HIS A 800 14.67 59.09 -38.44
N MET A 801 13.58 58.82 -39.18
CA MET A 801 13.47 59.06 -40.62
C MET A 801 12.44 60.14 -40.94
N ALA A 802 12.82 61.13 -41.76
CA ALA A 802 11.92 62.17 -42.28
C ALA A 802 12.09 62.37 -43.80
N VAL A 803 11.08 62.98 -44.42
CA VAL A 803 11.13 63.36 -45.84
C VAL A 803 11.82 64.71 -45.99
N ALA A 804 12.80 64.82 -46.89
CA ALA A 804 13.45 66.07 -47.24
C ALA A 804 13.30 66.38 -48.73
N LYS A 805 13.17 67.66 -49.06
CA LYS A 805 13.17 68.15 -50.45
C LYS A 805 14.45 68.94 -50.70
N LYS A 806 15.28 68.51 -51.66
CA LYS A 806 16.59 69.13 -51.97
C LYS A 806 17.39 69.54 -50.71
N SER A 807 17.52 68.61 -49.76
CA SER A 807 18.29 68.78 -48.50
C SER A 807 17.69 69.71 -47.44
N THR A 808 16.43 70.15 -47.59
CA THR A 808 15.68 70.84 -46.52
C THR A 808 14.66 69.86 -45.94
N LEU A 809 14.68 69.66 -44.61
CA LEU A 809 13.73 68.80 -43.90
C LEU A 809 12.31 69.36 -44.01
N GLU A 810 11.35 68.52 -44.38
CA GLU A 810 9.94 68.87 -44.28
C GLU A 810 9.51 68.88 -42.80
N PRO A 811 8.51 69.69 -42.42
CA PRO A 811 8.03 69.75 -41.03
C PRO A 811 7.51 68.38 -40.58
N VAL A 812 7.83 67.99 -39.34
CA VAL A 812 7.32 66.75 -38.73
C VAL A 812 5.77 66.78 -38.72
N PRO A 813 5.09 65.79 -39.32
CA PRO A 813 3.63 65.79 -39.37
C PRO A 813 3.00 65.63 -37.99
N ALA A 814 2.09 66.52 -37.60
CA ALA A 814 1.38 66.44 -36.32
C ALA A 814 0.24 65.38 -36.26
N SER A 815 0.04 64.61 -37.34
CA SER A 815 -0.98 63.55 -37.39
C SER A 815 -0.68 62.54 -38.50
N VAL A 816 -1.25 61.33 -38.37
CA VAL A 816 -1.16 60.25 -39.37
C VAL A 816 -1.63 60.72 -40.76
N PHE A 817 -2.70 61.53 -40.85
CA PHE A 817 -3.17 62.07 -42.14
C PHE A 817 -2.19 63.09 -42.74
N GLY A 818 -1.49 63.87 -41.90
CA GLY A 818 -0.42 64.75 -42.33
C GLY A 818 0.79 63.97 -42.88
N ALA A 819 1.17 62.88 -42.21
CA ALA A 819 2.24 61.99 -42.67
C ALA A 819 1.88 61.32 -43.99
N ILE A 820 0.66 60.80 -44.12
CA ILE A 820 0.14 60.22 -45.38
C ILE A 820 0.18 61.26 -46.51
N THR A 821 -0.18 62.51 -46.24
CA THR A 821 -0.17 63.57 -47.27
C THR A 821 1.26 63.91 -47.72
N GLN A 822 2.19 64.13 -46.78
CA GLN A 822 3.59 64.42 -47.11
C GLN A 822 4.27 63.28 -47.85
N LEU A 823 3.97 62.03 -47.46
CA LEU A 823 4.50 60.83 -48.10
C LEU A 823 3.88 60.63 -49.49
N ASN A 824 2.56 60.79 -49.65
CA ASN A 824 1.92 60.73 -50.97
C ASN A 824 2.49 61.76 -51.96
N GLU A 825 2.80 62.97 -51.50
CA GLU A 825 3.49 63.97 -52.31
C GLU A 825 4.94 63.56 -52.66
N ALA A 826 5.65 62.93 -51.72
CA ALA A 826 6.97 62.35 -51.96
C ALA A 826 6.93 61.17 -52.95
N PHE A 827 5.76 60.54 -53.11
CA PHE A 827 5.52 59.39 -54.00
C PHE A 827 4.95 59.76 -55.38
N THR A 828 5.10 61.01 -55.86
CA THR A 828 4.75 61.40 -57.24
C THR A 828 5.99 61.49 -58.13
N ASP A 829 5.89 61.11 -59.42
CA ASP A 829 7.00 60.94 -60.40
C ASP A 829 7.91 62.17 -60.66
N LYS A 830 7.70 63.29 -59.97
CA LYS A 830 8.63 64.43 -59.94
C LYS A 830 9.61 64.29 -58.76
N ASN A 831 10.64 63.47 -58.97
CA ASN A 831 11.74 63.17 -58.04
C ASN A 831 12.50 64.42 -57.54
N ASP A 832 12.03 65.06 -56.48
CA ASP A 832 12.80 66.08 -55.74
C ASP A 832 12.81 65.83 -54.20
N ARG A 833 12.21 64.74 -53.70
CA ARG A 833 12.12 64.38 -52.27
C ARG A 833 12.81 63.04 -51.97
N THR A 834 13.47 62.92 -50.82
CA THR A 834 14.19 61.72 -50.35
C THR A 834 13.98 61.51 -48.86
N LEU A 835 14.19 60.29 -48.37
CA LEU A 835 14.29 60.03 -46.93
C LEU A 835 15.66 60.42 -46.40
N VAL A 836 15.69 61.10 -45.27
CA VAL A 836 16.90 61.47 -44.53
C VAL A 836 16.71 61.24 -43.05
N PHE A 837 17.81 61.11 -42.33
CA PHE A 837 17.77 60.98 -40.88
C PHE A 837 17.31 62.29 -40.21
N ASN A 838 16.41 62.20 -39.24
CA ASN A 838 15.93 63.28 -38.39
C ASN A 838 15.69 62.78 -36.96
N GLU A 839 16.53 63.24 -36.03
CA GLU A 839 16.50 62.95 -34.59
C GLU A 839 15.12 63.18 -33.94
N ALA A 840 14.33 64.15 -34.42
CA ALA A 840 13.05 64.53 -33.84
C ALA A 840 11.85 63.66 -34.29
N THR A 841 12.10 62.51 -34.93
CA THR A 841 11.07 61.57 -35.39
C THR A 841 11.40 60.18 -34.88
N ASP A 842 10.45 59.36 -34.44
CA ASP A 842 10.77 58.02 -33.94
C ASP A 842 10.72 56.98 -35.04
N TRP A 843 9.59 56.33 -35.28
CA TRP A 843 9.49 55.30 -36.31
C TRP A 843 8.69 55.77 -37.51
N LEU A 844 9.29 55.63 -38.70
CA LEU A 844 8.61 55.79 -39.96
C LEU A 844 8.76 54.52 -40.79
N ILE A 845 7.64 53.84 -41.02
CA ILE A 845 7.54 52.72 -41.95
C ILE A 845 6.50 53.07 -43.00
N ALA A 846 6.93 53.29 -44.24
CA ALA A 846 6.04 53.61 -45.34
C ALA A 846 6.33 52.69 -46.53
N THR A 847 5.29 52.04 -47.03
CA THR A 847 5.37 51.22 -48.23
C THR A 847 4.23 51.54 -49.18
N ARG A 848 4.53 51.56 -50.49
CA ARG A 848 3.53 51.70 -51.55
C ARG A 848 3.74 50.61 -52.57
N PHE A 849 2.69 49.84 -52.82
CA PHE A 849 2.69 48.83 -53.84
C PHE A 849 1.39 48.82 -54.63
N THR A 850 1.50 48.50 -55.92
CA THR A 850 0.37 48.32 -56.83
C THR A 850 0.10 46.83 -56.97
N VAL A 851 -1.15 46.44 -56.74
CA VAL A 851 -1.61 45.05 -56.91
C VAL A 851 -2.60 45.00 -58.08
N LEU A 852 -2.38 44.07 -59.01
CA LEU A 852 -3.30 43.80 -60.14
C LEU A 852 -3.56 45.00 -61.08
N GLN A 853 -2.63 45.96 -61.20
CA GLN A 853 -2.77 47.20 -62.00
C GLN A 853 -4.01 48.07 -61.72
N ALA A 854 -4.83 47.73 -60.72
CA ALA A 854 -6.11 48.37 -60.45
C ALA A 854 -6.23 48.87 -59.01
N VAL A 855 -5.48 48.29 -58.08
CA VAL A 855 -5.54 48.65 -56.66
C VAL A 855 -4.18 49.14 -56.21
N GLU A 856 -4.15 50.39 -55.77
CA GLU A 856 -2.97 51.00 -55.20
C GLU A 856 -3.13 51.07 -53.68
N LEU A 857 -2.22 50.40 -52.97
CA LEU A 857 -2.22 50.31 -51.51
C LEU A 857 -0.97 50.99 -50.95
N GLY A 858 -1.20 51.98 -50.10
CA GLY A 858 -0.17 52.65 -49.31
C GLY A 858 -0.40 52.36 -47.83
N ILE A 859 0.63 51.87 -47.15
CA ILE A 859 0.62 51.65 -45.70
C ILE A 859 1.67 52.59 -45.11
N VAL A 860 1.24 53.44 -44.18
CA VAL A 860 2.10 54.34 -43.42
C VAL A 860 1.89 54.04 -41.95
N PHE A 861 2.93 53.53 -41.30
CA PHE A 861 3.05 53.49 -39.85
C PHE A 861 3.94 54.66 -39.44
N TYR A 862 3.36 55.57 -38.67
CA TYR A 862 4.03 56.76 -38.20
C TYR A 862 3.67 56.96 -36.73
N ASP A 863 4.67 56.86 -35.87
CA ASP A 863 4.54 57.12 -34.45
C ASP A 863 5.39 58.36 -34.09
N PRO A 864 4.75 59.52 -33.84
CA PRO A 864 5.46 60.75 -33.50
C PRO A 864 5.85 60.86 -32.02
N GLU A 865 5.35 59.99 -31.13
CA GLU A 865 5.62 60.03 -29.69
C GLU A 865 5.69 58.59 -29.13
N LEU A 866 6.89 58.00 -29.07
CA LEU A 866 7.15 56.70 -28.41
C LEU A 866 7.97 56.86 -27.13
#